data_AF-A0A9D9CD45-F1
#
_entry.id   AF-A0A9D9CD45-F1
#
_cell.length_a   1.000
_cell.length_b   1.000
_cell.length_c   1.000
_cell.angle_alpha   90.00
_cell.angle_beta   90.00
_cell.angle_gamma   90.00
#
_symmetry.space_group_name_H-M   'P 1'
#
loop_
_entity.id
_entity.type
_entity.pdbx_description
1 polymer ?
#
loop_
_entity_poly.entity_id
_entity_poly.type
_entity_poly.pdbx_seq_one_letter_code
_entity_poly.pdbx_strand_id
1 'polypeptide(L)'
;MALFKCKMCGGDLEIVEGASIAECEYCGTKQTVPKALDENLQNLFNRANTLRIKSEFDKAEKLYEKIIQADSTQSEAYWGLILCKYGIEYVDDPATFKKVPTCHRASFESIVADEDYKSALENADMSQRAIYEEQAKEIDRIQKDILALAQKEESYDVFICYKETDPAGHRTQDSVIANDIYYQLTQEGFKVFYAAITLEGKLGSAYEPIIFAALNSAKVMLAIGTKPEYFNAVWVKNEWSRYLKIIKKDRSKLLIPCYRDMDAYELPEEFAHLQAQDMSKIGFINDIVRGIKKVLNKDEPKPTVVKETVVNTFANLNTAPLLKRSFMFLEDGDFEKADEFFENVLNQDPENAQAYLGKLMAELRVSKQEQLKDCAAPFDNSSNYQKILRFADNTLKNDLVGYIEYINTRNENARLEDTYNQAAKAMRTAKTEEAYKKAAYQFRSISGYKDSDELAEKCLEAAKIARKDEILGKAQFALYENTINGCERAIALLESIPGWKNADELKEASIAKQAELTKAYYKKVKKDAKRKTIIGIIAAFAVCVIIVFSILLPSVIIPSVKYNNASQLMLSGKYKEALNIFAELDDYKDSIDKKMECHQWLGNHKIVINYYGYEEYVIPDGITSIDDGAFFQCRALTSITIPDSVTSIGENAFRDCSRLTNITIPNSVQSIGSHAFSGCISLESITLPFVGSYAASENDPYQYPFGYIFGTSNYTGGVETTQYYYGSSASHLNNTTYYIPVSLESVTITGGNILPDAFYSCNYLKSITLPDGITSIGDTAFYGCSALTNIKIPDSVTSIGDNAFNSCRQLTNITISNSVTRIGSSAFRNCVNLKSITIPNNVTHIGDYAFYGCDNLTELIFKDTDKWFYTGVVSDWEKTQGGNIVYVGNPLANVTHFTYSFSNCYWYKV
;
A
#
# COMPACT_ATOMS: atom_id res chain seq x y z
N MET A 1 57.78 26.64 -18.85
CA MET A 1 56.58 25.81 -18.66
C MET A 1 55.47 26.72 -18.19
N ALA A 2 54.35 26.71 -18.91
CA ALA A 2 53.20 27.54 -18.58
C ALA A 2 52.13 26.66 -17.92
N LEU A 3 51.49 27.18 -16.87
CA LEU A 3 50.50 26.47 -16.07
C LEU A 3 49.09 26.94 -16.49
N PHE A 4 48.34 26.04 -17.11
CA PHE A 4 46.97 26.32 -17.53
C PHE A 4 45.96 25.52 -16.73
N LYS A 5 44.76 26.06 -16.57
CA LYS A 5 43.62 25.32 -16.03
C LYS A 5 43.01 24.47 -17.13
N CYS A 6 42.94 23.16 -16.90
CA CYS A 6 42.22 22.20 -17.72
C CYS A 6 40.80 22.69 -17.94
N LYS A 7 40.40 22.80 -19.21
CA LYS A 7 39.04 23.25 -19.51
C LYS A 7 38.03 22.16 -19.14
N MET A 8 38.40 20.89 -19.12
CA MET A 8 37.47 19.80 -18.80
C MET A 8 37.18 19.64 -17.30
N CYS A 9 38.18 19.82 -16.43
CA CYS A 9 38.02 19.55 -14.99
C CYS A 9 38.56 20.63 -14.04
N GLY A 10 39.24 21.66 -14.56
CA GLY A 10 39.85 22.71 -13.74
C GLY A 10 41.17 22.34 -13.05
N GLY A 11 41.66 21.10 -13.24
CA GLY A 11 42.99 20.69 -12.79
C GLY A 11 44.11 21.45 -13.50
N ASP A 12 45.30 21.46 -12.91
CA ASP A 12 46.46 22.11 -13.51
C ASP A 12 47.01 21.30 -14.71
N LEU A 13 47.44 22.02 -15.76
CA LEU A 13 48.06 21.50 -16.96
C LEU A 13 49.44 22.13 -17.12
N GLU A 14 50.47 21.30 -17.02
CA GLU A 14 51.83 21.72 -17.32
C GLU A 14 52.07 21.59 -18.83
N ILE A 15 52.31 22.73 -19.48
CA ILE A 15 52.48 22.77 -20.93
C ILE A 15 53.94 23.05 -21.28
N VAL A 16 54.49 22.16 -22.09
CA VAL A 16 55.80 22.35 -22.74
C VAL A 16 55.67 23.40 -23.83
N GLU A 17 56.64 24.31 -23.91
CA GLU A 17 56.63 25.39 -24.88
C GLU A 17 56.56 24.85 -26.32
N GLY A 18 55.60 25.35 -27.11
CA GLY A 18 55.32 24.88 -28.47
C GLY A 18 54.33 23.70 -28.57
N ALA A 19 53.85 23.15 -27.46
CA ALA A 19 52.78 22.14 -27.47
C ALA A 19 51.42 22.78 -27.80
N SER A 20 50.64 22.13 -28.67
CA SER A 20 49.30 22.55 -29.06
C SER A 20 48.18 21.66 -28.53
N ILE A 21 48.56 20.52 -27.96
CA ILE A 21 47.70 19.56 -27.27
C ILE A 21 48.39 19.13 -25.96
N ALA A 22 47.60 18.85 -24.93
CA ALA A 22 48.06 18.29 -23.67
C ALA A 22 47.04 17.27 -23.12
N GLU A 23 47.51 16.30 -22.36
CA GLU A 23 46.66 15.36 -21.63
C GLU A 23 46.60 15.78 -20.15
N CYS A 24 45.40 15.82 -19.58
CA CYS A 24 45.22 16.21 -18.20
C CYS A 24 45.47 15.04 -17.26
N GLU A 25 46.43 15.14 -16.35
CA GLU A 25 46.71 14.09 -15.36
C GLU A 25 45.54 13.83 -14.41
N TYR A 26 44.68 14.83 -14.17
CA TYR A 26 43.55 14.72 -13.25
C TYR A 26 42.32 14.02 -13.85
N CYS A 27 42.02 14.24 -15.13
CA CYS A 27 40.82 13.69 -15.78
C CYS A 27 41.08 12.82 -17.01
N GLY A 28 42.35 12.61 -17.37
CA GLY A 28 42.77 11.78 -18.51
C GLY A 28 42.36 12.33 -19.88
N THR A 29 41.78 13.53 -19.96
CA THR A 29 41.30 14.06 -21.25
C THR A 29 42.44 14.68 -22.04
N LYS A 30 42.59 14.23 -23.28
CA LYS A 30 43.39 14.90 -24.29
C LYS A 30 42.65 16.15 -24.79
N GLN A 31 43.28 17.31 -24.68
CA GLN A 31 42.66 18.59 -25.03
C GLN A 31 43.63 19.51 -25.77
N THR A 32 43.08 20.43 -26.56
CA THR A 32 43.84 21.53 -27.15
C THR A 32 44.21 22.56 -26.11
N VAL A 33 45.33 23.24 -26.34
CA VAL A 33 45.86 24.27 -25.45
C VAL A 33 46.24 25.51 -26.25
N PRO A 34 46.31 26.70 -25.60
CA PRO A 34 46.66 27.94 -26.29
C PRO A 34 48.07 27.91 -26.90
N LYS A 35 48.30 28.72 -27.94
CA LYS A 35 49.63 28.85 -28.56
C LYS A 35 50.44 29.91 -27.81
N ALA A 36 51.72 29.61 -27.53
CA ALA A 36 52.78 30.51 -27.02
C ALA A 36 52.29 31.85 -26.46
N LEU A 37 52.13 31.94 -25.14
CA LEU A 37 51.47 33.08 -24.47
C LEU A 37 52.41 33.80 -23.50
N ASP A 38 52.27 35.13 -23.45
CA ASP A 38 52.76 35.93 -22.34
C ASP A 38 51.91 35.72 -21.07
N GLU A 39 52.42 36.17 -19.94
CA GLU A 39 51.81 35.98 -18.62
C GLU A 39 50.39 36.59 -18.52
N ASN A 40 50.09 37.67 -19.24
CA ASN A 40 48.77 38.29 -19.22
C ASN A 40 47.74 37.42 -19.94
N LEU A 41 48.08 36.90 -21.13
CA LEU A 41 47.19 36.02 -21.88
C LEU A 41 46.95 34.69 -21.15
N GLN A 42 47.99 34.13 -20.52
CA GLN A 42 47.85 32.94 -19.67
C GLN A 42 46.83 33.16 -18.54
N ASN A 43 46.92 34.30 -17.84
CA ASN A 43 45.98 34.65 -16.78
C ASN A 43 44.54 34.82 -17.29
N LEU A 44 44.36 35.40 -18.48
CA LEU A 44 43.04 35.54 -19.11
C LEU A 44 42.42 34.17 -19.44
N PHE A 45 43.17 33.25 -20.04
CA PHE A 45 42.69 31.90 -20.32
C PHE A 45 42.31 31.13 -19.05
N ASN A 46 43.14 31.17 -18.02
CA ASN A 46 42.85 30.49 -16.75
C ASN A 46 41.58 31.02 -16.09
N ARG A 47 41.38 32.34 -16.12
CA ARG A 47 40.17 32.96 -15.59
C ARG A 47 38.94 32.62 -16.44
N ALA A 48 39.07 32.59 -17.77
CA ALA A 48 38.00 32.22 -18.69
C ALA A 48 37.56 30.75 -18.49
N ASN A 49 38.51 29.81 -18.41
CA ASN A 49 38.25 28.41 -18.12
C ASN A 49 37.57 28.21 -16.76
N THR A 50 38.04 28.91 -15.73
CA THR A 50 37.44 28.83 -14.38
C THR A 50 35.99 29.29 -14.38
N LEU A 51 35.68 30.40 -15.06
CA LEU A 51 34.30 30.90 -15.17
C LEU A 51 33.41 29.94 -15.95
N ARG A 52 33.93 29.32 -17.02
CA ARG A 52 33.19 28.33 -17.80
C ARG A 52 32.83 27.09 -17.00
N ILE A 53 33.75 26.59 -16.15
CA ILE A 53 33.49 25.44 -15.27
C ILE A 53 32.43 25.75 -14.21
N LYS A 54 32.30 27.03 -13.81
CA LYS A 54 31.22 27.50 -12.92
C LYS A 54 29.93 27.83 -13.68
N SER A 55 29.85 27.46 -14.97
CA SER A 55 28.72 27.74 -15.86
C SER A 55 28.41 29.24 -16.04
N GLU A 56 29.37 30.12 -15.74
CA GLU A 56 29.31 31.58 -15.93
C GLU A 56 29.69 31.97 -17.37
N PHE A 57 29.01 31.38 -18.35
CA PHE A 57 29.38 31.43 -19.77
C PHE A 57 29.48 32.86 -20.33
N ASP A 58 28.58 33.78 -19.97
CA ASP A 58 28.62 35.15 -20.49
C ASP A 58 29.83 35.95 -19.98
N LYS A 59 30.34 35.63 -18.79
CA LYS A 59 31.56 36.26 -18.28
C LYS A 59 32.80 35.65 -18.93
N ALA A 60 32.78 34.34 -19.19
CA ALA A 60 33.84 33.65 -19.89
C ALA A 60 33.94 34.11 -21.36
N GLU A 61 32.81 34.28 -22.06
CA GLU A 61 32.72 34.80 -23.44
C GLU A 61 33.46 36.14 -23.56
N LYS A 62 33.17 37.11 -22.69
CA LYS A 62 33.85 38.42 -22.66
C LYS A 62 35.37 38.34 -22.46
N LEU A 63 35.88 37.32 -21.77
CA LEU A 63 37.32 37.12 -21.62
C LEU A 63 37.94 36.52 -22.87
N TYR A 64 37.28 35.57 -23.52
CA TYR A 64 37.73 35.02 -24.80
C TYR A 64 37.72 36.07 -25.91
N GLU A 65 36.69 36.93 -25.97
CA GLU A 65 36.67 38.08 -26.90
C GLU A 65 37.87 39.01 -26.69
N LYS A 66 38.23 39.29 -25.42
CA LYS A 66 39.41 40.09 -25.10
C LYS A 66 40.71 39.42 -25.54
N ILE A 67 40.81 38.10 -25.39
CA ILE A 67 41.95 37.33 -25.88
C ILE A 67 42.06 37.46 -27.40
N ILE A 68 40.96 37.31 -28.13
CA ILE A 68 40.94 37.42 -29.60
C ILE A 68 41.28 38.85 -30.07
N GLN A 69 40.82 39.87 -29.34
CA GLN A 69 41.18 41.27 -29.61
C GLN A 69 42.68 41.53 -29.43
N ALA A 70 43.32 40.85 -28.47
CA ALA A 70 44.75 40.94 -28.25
C ALA A 70 45.55 40.11 -29.27
N ASP A 71 45.08 38.91 -29.60
CA ASP A 71 45.67 37.99 -30.57
C ASP A 71 44.58 37.15 -31.28
N SER A 72 44.29 37.54 -32.52
CA SER A 72 43.31 36.88 -33.38
C SER A 72 43.76 35.53 -33.97
N THR A 73 44.99 35.10 -33.70
CA THR A 73 45.50 33.79 -34.16
C THR A 73 45.28 32.65 -33.16
N GLN A 74 44.68 32.97 -32.01
CA GLN A 74 44.44 32.03 -30.91
C GLN A 74 43.22 31.13 -31.17
N SER A 75 43.46 29.98 -31.80
CA SER A 75 42.43 28.96 -32.07
C SER A 75 41.67 28.51 -30.82
N GLU A 76 42.36 28.39 -29.68
CA GLU A 76 41.77 27.98 -28.40
C GLU A 76 40.78 29.03 -27.86
N ALA A 77 40.99 30.32 -28.16
CA ALA A 77 40.06 31.37 -27.74
C ALA A 77 38.74 31.31 -28.51
N TYR A 78 38.81 31.09 -29.83
CA TYR A 78 37.61 30.85 -30.65
C TYR A 78 36.86 29.58 -30.23
N TRP A 79 37.58 28.49 -29.93
CA TRP A 79 36.96 27.30 -29.39
C TRP A 79 36.30 27.55 -28.03
N GLY A 80 36.95 28.34 -27.16
CA GLY A 80 36.39 28.80 -25.90
C GLY A 80 35.08 29.58 -26.06
N LEU A 81 34.99 30.47 -27.07
CA LEU A 81 33.75 31.17 -27.43
C LEU A 81 32.65 30.20 -27.82
N ILE A 82 32.96 29.22 -28.67
CA ILE A 82 32.00 28.19 -29.09
C ILE A 82 31.47 27.42 -27.88
N LEU A 83 32.34 26.96 -26.98
CA LEU A 83 31.91 26.27 -25.77
C LEU A 83 31.01 27.16 -24.89
N CYS A 84 31.26 28.48 -24.82
CA CYS A 84 30.40 29.40 -24.06
C CYS A 84 29.06 29.64 -24.75
N LYS A 85 29.06 29.80 -26.07
CA LYS A 85 27.87 30.07 -26.90
C LYS A 85 26.85 28.94 -26.81
N TYR A 86 27.32 27.70 -26.83
CA TYR A 86 26.51 26.49 -26.72
C TYR A 86 26.37 25.96 -25.27
N GLY A 87 26.94 26.70 -24.29
CA GLY A 87 26.86 26.34 -22.87
C GLY A 87 27.41 24.95 -22.60
N ILE A 88 28.56 24.62 -23.17
CA ILE A 88 29.16 23.30 -23.05
C ILE A 88 29.89 23.18 -21.73
N GLU A 89 29.48 22.19 -20.95
CA GLU A 89 30.16 21.72 -19.74
C GLU A 89 30.64 20.29 -19.99
N TYR A 90 31.71 19.87 -19.31
CA TYR A 90 32.21 18.51 -19.40
C TYR A 90 32.01 17.80 -18.05
N VAL A 91 31.10 16.84 -18.02
CA VAL A 91 30.70 16.10 -16.81
C VAL A 91 31.26 14.69 -16.84
N ASP A 92 31.38 14.06 -15.68
CA ASP A 92 31.83 12.67 -15.60
C ASP A 92 30.70 11.72 -16.02
N ASP A 93 30.99 10.84 -16.99
CA ASP A 93 30.13 9.70 -17.29
C ASP A 93 30.29 8.63 -16.20
N PRO A 94 29.24 8.29 -15.43
CA PRO A 94 29.33 7.29 -14.37
C PRO A 94 29.75 5.89 -14.86
N ALA A 95 29.52 5.58 -16.14
CA ALA A 95 29.83 4.27 -16.70
C ALA A 95 31.27 4.16 -17.23
N THR A 96 31.77 5.22 -17.88
CA THR A 96 33.09 5.21 -18.51
C THR A 96 34.15 6.02 -17.76
N PHE A 97 33.75 6.79 -16.75
CA PHE A 97 34.57 7.76 -16.01
C PHE A 97 35.28 8.79 -16.92
N LYS A 98 34.84 8.93 -18.17
CA LYS A 98 35.34 9.93 -19.11
C LYS A 98 34.51 11.20 -19.03
N LYS A 99 35.16 12.33 -19.30
CA LYS A 99 34.48 13.61 -19.47
C LYS A 99 33.69 13.63 -20.78
N VAL A 100 32.37 13.79 -20.67
CA VAL A 100 31.46 13.91 -21.81
C VAL A 100 30.85 15.32 -21.86
N PRO A 101 30.67 15.91 -23.06
CA PRO A 101 30.07 17.23 -23.17
C PRO A 101 28.57 17.19 -22.84
N THR A 102 28.07 18.21 -22.15
CA THR A 102 26.64 18.50 -21.96
C THR A 102 26.33 19.86 -22.55
N CYS A 103 25.16 20.02 -23.14
CA CYS A 103 24.73 21.29 -23.73
C CYS A 103 23.68 21.96 -22.86
N HIS A 104 24.02 23.13 -22.29
CA HIS A 104 23.11 23.97 -21.48
C HIS A 104 22.50 25.13 -22.29
N ARG A 105 22.96 25.36 -23.53
CA ARG A 105 22.45 26.43 -24.39
C ARG A 105 22.23 25.94 -25.82
N ALA A 106 21.20 25.14 -26.02
CA ALA A 106 20.83 24.65 -27.34
C ALA A 106 20.45 25.80 -28.29
N SER A 107 20.69 25.57 -29.59
CA SER A 107 20.44 26.49 -30.70
C SER A 107 19.83 25.72 -31.88
N PHE A 108 19.17 26.42 -32.80
CA PHE A 108 18.80 25.83 -34.10
C PHE A 108 19.98 25.77 -35.08
N GLU A 109 20.99 26.63 -34.90
CA GLU A 109 22.18 26.69 -35.75
C GLU A 109 23.19 25.65 -35.29
N SER A 110 23.60 24.77 -36.21
CA SER A 110 24.62 23.74 -35.96
C SER A 110 25.97 24.38 -35.62
N ILE A 111 26.65 23.82 -34.61
CA ILE A 111 28.01 24.25 -34.21
C ILE A 111 29.01 24.24 -35.36
N VAL A 112 28.89 23.31 -36.32
CA VAL A 112 29.83 23.24 -37.44
C VAL A 112 29.59 24.32 -38.50
N ALA A 113 28.44 25.00 -38.45
CA ALA A 113 28.13 26.13 -39.33
C ALA A 113 28.58 27.48 -38.74
N ASP A 114 28.95 27.51 -37.47
CA ASP A 114 29.32 28.71 -36.73
C ASP A 114 30.62 29.35 -37.25
N GLU A 115 30.65 30.68 -37.37
CA GLU A 115 31.82 31.42 -37.86
C GLU A 115 33.00 31.36 -36.87
N ASP A 116 32.73 31.30 -35.56
CA ASP A 116 33.78 31.16 -34.56
C ASP A 116 34.41 29.75 -34.61
N TYR A 117 33.62 28.73 -34.96
CA TYR A 117 34.13 27.37 -35.19
C TYR A 117 35.03 27.31 -36.42
N LYS A 118 34.61 27.93 -37.53
CA LYS A 118 35.46 28.04 -38.73
C LYS A 118 36.76 28.76 -38.41
N SER A 119 36.69 29.87 -37.67
CA SER A 119 37.86 30.63 -37.22
C SER A 119 38.78 29.80 -36.31
N ALA A 120 38.22 28.95 -35.44
CA ALA A 120 39.02 28.02 -34.62
C ALA A 120 39.79 27.03 -35.49
N LEU A 121 39.17 26.46 -36.53
CA LEU A 121 39.81 25.51 -37.44
C LEU A 121 40.83 26.17 -38.40
N GLU A 122 40.57 27.39 -38.86
CA GLU A 122 41.49 28.16 -39.71
C GLU A 122 42.79 28.49 -38.97
N ASN A 123 42.68 28.81 -37.68
CA ASN A 123 43.82 29.12 -36.84
C ASN A 123 44.44 27.88 -36.16
N ALA A 124 43.85 26.69 -36.29
CA ALA A 124 44.34 25.46 -35.66
C ALA A 124 45.49 24.81 -36.45
N ASP A 125 46.43 24.17 -35.75
CA ASP A 125 47.30 23.19 -36.40
C ASP A 125 46.59 21.85 -36.62
N MET A 126 47.27 20.91 -37.29
CA MET A 126 46.71 19.59 -37.63
C MET A 126 46.21 18.81 -36.40
N SER A 127 46.90 18.91 -35.27
CA SER A 127 46.57 18.20 -34.04
C SER A 127 45.37 18.83 -33.33
N GLN A 128 45.34 20.17 -33.23
CA GLN A 128 44.22 20.90 -32.65
C GLN A 128 42.95 20.70 -33.48
N ARG A 129 43.08 20.76 -34.81
CA ARG A 129 41.96 20.62 -35.74
C ARG A 129 41.23 19.29 -35.56
N ALA A 130 41.97 18.20 -35.42
CA ALA A 130 41.39 16.87 -35.21
C ALA A 130 40.53 16.82 -33.92
N ILE A 131 41.01 17.42 -32.83
CA ILE A 131 40.28 17.45 -31.55
C ILE A 131 39.04 18.36 -31.65
N TYR A 132 39.14 19.53 -32.28
CA TYR A 132 37.99 20.41 -32.47
C TYR A 132 36.91 19.76 -33.32
N GLU A 133 37.27 19.10 -34.42
CA GLU A 133 36.32 18.40 -35.28
C GLU A 133 35.64 17.22 -34.56
N GLU A 134 36.36 16.47 -33.72
CA GLU A 134 35.80 15.39 -32.91
C GLU A 134 34.80 15.92 -31.87
N GLN A 135 35.20 16.94 -31.11
CA GLN A 135 34.32 17.55 -30.10
C GLN A 135 33.10 18.22 -30.74
N ALA A 136 33.27 18.92 -31.86
CA ALA A 136 32.17 19.58 -32.56
C ALA A 136 31.16 18.56 -33.10
N LYS A 137 31.59 17.41 -33.61
CA LYS A 137 30.68 16.33 -34.04
C LYS A 137 29.82 15.80 -32.90
N GLU A 138 30.43 15.62 -31.73
CA GLU A 138 29.70 15.11 -30.57
C GLU A 138 28.71 16.15 -30.02
N ILE A 139 29.10 17.42 -29.96
CA ILE A 139 28.21 18.52 -29.58
C ILE A 139 27.05 18.66 -30.59
N ASP A 140 27.32 18.57 -31.89
CA ASP A 140 26.30 18.61 -32.95
C ASP A 140 25.31 17.45 -32.84
N ARG A 141 25.77 16.25 -32.45
CA ARG A 141 24.91 15.10 -32.17
C ARG A 141 23.97 15.36 -31.00
N ILE A 142 24.51 15.81 -29.86
CA ILE A 142 23.73 16.16 -28.66
C ILE A 142 22.69 17.24 -28.99
N GLN A 143 23.07 18.25 -29.76
CA GLN A 143 22.17 19.32 -30.19
C GLN A 143 21.00 18.77 -31.02
N LYS A 144 21.26 17.86 -31.96
CA LYS A 144 20.19 17.21 -32.75
C LYS A 144 19.24 16.41 -31.87
N ASP A 145 19.76 15.69 -30.89
CA ASP A 145 18.95 14.92 -29.94
C ASP A 145 18.04 15.86 -29.11
N ILE A 146 18.58 16.99 -28.63
CA ILE A 146 17.81 18.02 -27.91
C ILE A 146 16.71 18.60 -28.82
N LEU A 147 17.03 18.97 -30.06
CA LEU A 147 16.07 19.53 -31.00
C LEU A 147 14.94 18.54 -31.35
N ALA A 148 15.26 17.25 -31.48
CA ALA A 148 14.28 16.20 -31.74
C ALA A 148 13.33 15.98 -30.56
N LEU A 149 13.81 16.13 -29.32
CA LEU A 149 12.98 16.07 -28.12
C LEU A 149 12.12 17.34 -27.96
N ALA A 150 12.72 18.53 -28.16
CA ALA A 150 12.03 19.81 -28.03
C ALA A 150 10.86 19.96 -29.01
N GLN A 151 10.92 19.33 -30.19
CA GLN A 151 9.79 19.31 -31.15
C GLN A 151 8.56 18.56 -30.65
N LYS A 152 8.71 17.67 -29.66
CA LYS A 152 7.59 16.93 -29.05
C LYS A 152 6.95 17.68 -27.89
N GLU A 153 7.63 18.70 -27.36
CA GLU A 153 7.14 19.51 -26.25
C GLU A 153 6.04 20.47 -26.67
N GLU A 154 5.10 20.74 -25.76
CA GLU A 154 4.03 21.69 -26.02
C GLU A 154 4.57 23.13 -26.08
N SER A 155 3.91 23.98 -26.88
CA SER A 155 4.23 25.40 -26.92
C SER A 155 3.76 26.11 -25.64
N TYR A 156 4.65 26.92 -25.06
CA TYR A 156 4.37 27.82 -23.94
C TYR A 156 4.06 29.24 -24.42
N ASP A 157 3.22 29.96 -23.68
CA ASP A 157 2.90 31.38 -23.86
C ASP A 157 3.83 32.28 -23.03
N VAL A 158 4.13 31.85 -21.81
CA VAL A 158 4.91 32.61 -20.82
C VAL A 158 6.06 31.78 -20.28
N PHE A 159 7.25 32.37 -20.15
CA PHE A 159 8.42 31.78 -19.50
C PHE A 159 8.74 32.55 -18.22
N ILE A 160 8.79 31.88 -17.07
CA ILE A 160 9.16 32.52 -15.80
C ILE A 160 10.60 32.14 -15.44
N CYS A 161 11.44 33.15 -15.23
CA CYS A 161 12.85 33.02 -14.88
C CYS A 161 13.13 33.70 -13.54
N TYR A 162 13.68 32.97 -12.58
CA TYR A 162 13.89 33.42 -11.20
C TYR A 162 14.93 32.56 -10.48
N LYS A 163 15.45 33.03 -9.35
CA LYS A 163 16.40 32.25 -8.55
C LYS A 163 15.66 31.32 -7.59
N GLU A 164 15.80 30.00 -7.70
CA GLU A 164 15.06 29.05 -6.85
C GLU A 164 15.62 28.95 -5.44
N THR A 165 16.94 28.76 -5.29
CA THR A 165 17.60 28.50 -4.00
C THR A 165 18.64 29.53 -3.61
N ASP A 166 18.80 29.76 -2.31
CA ASP A 166 19.91 30.52 -1.74
C ASP A 166 21.20 29.67 -1.67
N PRO A 167 22.37 30.25 -1.33
CA PRO A 167 23.62 29.49 -1.21
C PRO A 167 23.62 28.36 -0.16
N ALA A 168 22.63 28.32 0.74
CA ALA A 168 22.44 27.26 1.72
C ALA A 168 21.43 26.19 1.25
N GLY A 169 20.88 26.32 0.03
CA GLY A 169 19.93 25.38 -0.56
C GLY A 169 18.46 25.62 -0.15
N HIS A 170 18.15 26.70 0.58
CA HIS A 170 16.77 27.03 0.93
C HIS A 170 16.06 27.74 -0.22
N ARG A 171 14.74 27.56 -0.34
CA ARG A 171 13.92 28.31 -1.29
C ARG A 171 14.02 29.81 -1.06
N THR A 172 14.27 30.58 -2.12
CA THR A 172 14.29 32.04 -2.04
C THR A 172 12.88 32.62 -2.02
N GLN A 173 12.77 33.90 -1.65
CA GLN A 173 11.52 34.65 -1.79
C GLN A 173 11.05 34.74 -3.25
N ASP A 174 11.97 34.82 -4.22
CA ASP A 174 11.66 34.80 -5.65
C ASP A 174 10.92 33.53 -6.06
N SER A 175 11.32 32.39 -5.49
CA SER A 175 10.69 31.11 -5.80
C SER A 175 9.23 31.05 -5.37
N VAL A 176 8.91 31.66 -4.23
CA VAL A 176 7.54 31.74 -3.71
C VAL A 176 6.71 32.67 -4.61
N ILE A 177 7.26 33.85 -4.94
CA ILE A 177 6.59 34.83 -5.80
C ILE A 177 6.38 34.28 -7.22
N ALA A 178 7.38 33.60 -7.78
CA ALA A 178 7.30 32.99 -9.10
C ALA A 178 6.24 31.88 -9.15
N ASN A 179 6.14 31.07 -8.09
CA ASN A 179 5.10 30.05 -7.94
C ASN A 179 3.69 30.68 -7.89
N ASP A 180 3.54 31.77 -7.13
CA ASP A 180 2.27 32.50 -7.05
C ASP A 180 1.87 33.13 -8.39
N ILE A 181 2.84 33.69 -9.14
CA ILE A 181 2.61 34.24 -10.48
C ILE A 181 2.26 33.11 -11.47
N TYR A 182 2.96 31.98 -11.40
CA TYR A 182 2.68 30.80 -12.21
C TYR A 182 1.23 30.32 -12.04
N TYR A 183 0.75 30.15 -10.81
CA TYR A 183 -0.64 29.74 -10.56
C TYR A 183 -1.65 30.77 -11.07
N GLN A 184 -1.38 32.06 -10.89
CA GLN A 184 -2.29 33.11 -11.36
C GLN A 184 -2.37 33.18 -12.89
N LEU A 185 -1.26 32.99 -13.59
CA LEU A 185 -1.25 32.99 -15.05
C LEU A 185 -1.87 31.72 -15.65
N THR A 186 -1.67 30.57 -15.03
CA THR A 186 -2.28 29.30 -15.47
C THR A 186 -3.80 29.31 -15.25
N GLN A 187 -4.30 29.90 -14.15
CA GLN A 187 -5.74 30.13 -13.92
C GLN A 187 -6.38 31.02 -14.99
N GLU A 188 -5.62 31.98 -15.55
CA GLU A 188 -6.06 32.84 -16.65
C GLU A 188 -5.98 32.14 -18.03
N GLY A 189 -5.59 30.86 -18.06
CA GLY A 189 -5.55 30.01 -19.25
C GLY A 189 -4.25 30.05 -20.03
N PHE A 190 -3.18 30.68 -19.53
CA PHE A 190 -1.89 30.70 -20.21
C PHE A 190 -1.12 29.41 -19.99
N LYS A 191 -0.42 28.93 -21.03
CA LYS A 191 0.59 27.88 -20.89
C LYS A 191 1.89 28.49 -20.39
N VAL A 192 2.27 28.20 -19.15
CA VAL A 192 3.41 28.84 -18.48
C VAL A 192 4.51 27.83 -18.21
N PHE A 193 5.73 28.14 -18.65
CA PHE A 193 6.92 27.42 -18.23
C PHE A 193 7.40 27.94 -16.87
N TYR A 194 7.45 27.05 -15.89
CA TYR A 194 7.88 27.29 -14.51
C TYR A 194 8.69 26.08 -14.02
N ALA A 195 9.88 26.33 -13.51
CA ALA A 195 10.79 25.27 -13.06
C ALA A 195 10.62 24.98 -11.57
N ALA A 196 9.73 24.04 -11.21
CA ALA A 196 9.43 23.68 -9.81
C ALA A 196 10.58 23.01 -9.02
N ILE A 197 11.74 22.82 -9.65
CA ILE A 197 12.95 22.22 -9.08
C ILE A 197 14.16 23.09 -9.44
N THR A 198 15.14 23.14 -8.54
CA THR A 198 16.38 23.88 -8.78
C THR A 198 17.11 23.35 -10.02
N LEU A 199 17.36 24.24 -10.97
CA LEU A 199 18.15 23.98 -12.18
C LEU A 199 19.65 24.32 -12.00
N GLU A 200 20.04 24.92 -10.85
CA GLU A 200 21.38 25.44 -10.54
C GLU A 200 22.48 24.36 -10.29
N GLY A 201 22.30 23.13 -10.77
CA GLY A 201 23.30 22.06 -10.60
C GLY A 201 22.89 20.70 -11.17
N LYS A 202 21.81 20.63 -11.94
CA LYS A 202 21.37 19.39 -12.59
C LYS A 202 22.03 19.27 -13.95
N LEU A 203 22.38 18.03 -14.34
CA LEU A 203 22.89 17.68 -15.66
C LEU A 203 21.98 18.31 -16.74
N GLY A 204 22.44 19.39 -17.37
CA GLY A 204 21.63 20.25 -18.25
C GLY A 204 20.89 19.49 -19.35
N SER A 205 21.44 18.35 -19.77
CA SER A 205 20.90 17.47 -20.80
C SER A 205 19.45 17.02 -20.57
N ALA A 206 19.03 16.81 -19.31
CA ALA A 206 17.71 16.25 -19.02
C ALA A 206 16.57 17.26 -19.21
N TYR A 207 16.85 18.56 -19.00
CA TYR A 207 15.85 19.61 -19.00
C TYR A 207 16.01 20.61 -20.16
N GLU A 208 17.20 20.66 -20.79
CA GLU A 208 17.46 21.58 -21.90
C GLU A 208 16.47 21.45 -23.07
N PRO A 209 15.96 20.25 -23.45
CA PRO A 209 14.92 20.18 -24.48
C PRO A 209 13.65 20.98 -24.13
N ILE A 210 13.22 20.94 -22.88
CA ILE A 210 12.02 21.63 -22.39
C ILE A 210 12.29 23.13 -22.29
N ILE A 211 13.44 23.52 -21.73
CA ILE A 211 13.87 24.92 -21.62
C ILE A 211 13.97 25.54 -23.02
N PHE A 212 14.60 24.85 -23.96
CA PHE A 212 14.75 25.29 -25.34
C PHE A 212 13.38 25.45 -26.02
N ALA A 213 12.47 24.49 -25.86
CA ALA A 213 11.11 24.60 -26.38
C ALA A 213 10.40 25.85 -25.81
N ALA A 214 10.45 26.02 -24.49
CA ALA A 214 9.82 27.15 -23.80
C ALA A 214 10.38 28.52 -24.19
N LEU A 215 11.71 28.68 -24.27
CA LEU A 215 12.35 29.93 -24.71
C LEU A 215 11.92 30.33 -26.12
N ASN A 216 11.84 29.34 -27.02
CA ASN A 216 11.53 29.59 -28.42
C ASN A 216 10.03 29.74 -28.68
N SER A 217 9.16 29.10 -27.92
CA SER A 217 7.71 29.24 -28.06
C SER A 217 7.14 30.45 -27.32
N ALA A 218 7.57 30.70 -26.07
CA ALA A 218 6.99 31.72 -25.20
C ALA A 218 7.03 33.11 -25.86
N LYS A 219 5.92 33.85 -25.79
CA LYS A 219 5.86 35.23 -26.28
C LYS A 219 6.28 36.22 -25.21
N VAL A 220 6.08 35.87 -23.93
CA VAL A 220 6.46 36.73 -22.81
C VAL A 220 7.42 36.00 -21.88
N MET A 221 8.53 36.64 -21.50
CA MET A 221 9.37 36.19 -20.39
C MET A 221 9.18 37.14 -19.20
N LEU A 222 8.98 36.57 -18.01
CA LEU A 222 9.00 37.28 -16.75
C LEU A 222 10.33 36.96 -16.05
N ALA A 223 11.19 37.97 -15.88
CA ALA A 223 12.42 37.83 -15.09
C ALA A 223 12.14 38.40 -13.71
N ILE A 224 12.11 37.54 -12.69
CA ILE A 224 11.69 37.90 -11.32
C ILE A 224 12.93 38.00 -10.41
N GLY A 225 12.96 39.03 -9.57
CA GLY A 225 13.97 39.12 -8.52
C GLY A 225 13.63 40.07 -7.38
N THR A 226 13.91 39.68 -6.14
CA THR A 226 13.87 40.53 -4.94
C THR A 226 15.24 41.03 -4.50
N LYS A 227 16.33 40.57 -5.14
CA LYS A 227 17.67 41.14 -4.98
C LYS A 227 18.42 41.31 -6.33
N PRO A 228 19.28 42.33 -6.49
CA PRO A 228 20.10 42.51 -7.70
C PRO A 228 20.99 41.30 -8.02
N GLU A 229 21.47 40.60 -6.99
CA GLU A 229 22.26 39.38 -7.11
C GLU A 229 21.47 38.19 -7.69
N TYR A 230 20.15 38.17 -7.55
CA TYR A 230 19.30 37.07 -8.04
C TYR A 230 19.09 37.14 -9.55
N PHE A 231 18.96 38.35 -10.11
CA PHE A 231 19.00 38.56 -11.57
C PHE A 231 20.34 38.16 -12.19
N ASN A 232 21.40 38.18 -11.40
CA ASN A 232 22.76 37.82 -11.81
C ASN A 232 23.14 36.39 -11.40
N ALA A 233 22.22 35.61 -10.84
CA ALA A 233 22.43 34.18 -10.61
C ALA A 233 22.68 33.48 -11.95
N VAL A 234 23.55 32.45 -11.92
CA VAL A 234 24.10 31.82 -13.12
C VAL A 234 23.00 31.38 -14.09
N TRP A 235 22.04 30.58 -13.60
CA TRP A 235 20.88 30.12 -14.37
C TRP A 235 20.03 31.28 -14.87
N VAL A 236 19.62 32.20 -13.99
CA VAL A 236 18.71 33.31 -14.30
C VAL A 236 19.27 34.17 -15.44
N LYS A 237 20.55 34.54 -15.31
CA LYS A 237 21.28 35.33 -16.29
C LYS A 237 21.45 34.64 -17.62
N ASN A 238 21.73 33.34 -17.60
CA ASN A 238 21.84 32.55 -18.81
C ASN A 238 20.53 32.60 -19.61
N GLU A 239 19.37 32.49 -18.97
CA GLU A 239 18.10 32.44 -19.70
C GLU A 239 17.58 33.79 -20.16
N TRP A 240 17.61 34.83 -19.32
CA TRP A 240 17.13 36.14 -19.77
C TRP A 240 18.03 36.75 -20.84
N SER A 241 19.34 36.50 -20.81
CA SER A 241 20.26 37.01 -21.83
C SER A 241 20.06 36.33 -23.19
N ARG A 242 19.78 35.01 -23.20
CA ARG A 242 19.35 34.26 -24.40
C ARG A 242 18.07 34.84 -24.96
N TYR A 243 17.08 35.08 -24.11
CA TYR A 243 15.79 35.60 -24.54
C TYR A 243 15.89 37.02 -25.11
N LEU A 244 16.76 37.88 -24.58
CA LEU A 244 17.07 39.18 -25.18
C LEU A 244 17.68 39.05 -26.59
N LYS A 245 18.56 38.07 -26.83
CA LYS A 245 19.09 37.78 -28.18
C LYS A 245 17.94 37.36 -29.12
N ILE A 246 16.96 36.59 -28.64
CA ILE A 246 15.77 36.20 -29.40
C ILE A 246 14.89 37.41 -29.73
N ILE A 247 14.60 38.29 -28.75
CA ILE A 247 13.79 39.51 -28.95
C ILE A 247 14.38 40.44 -30.01
N LYS A 248 15.72 40.49 -30.13
CA LYS A 248 16.38 41.27 -31.20
C LYS A 248 16.03 40.74 -32.60
N LYS A 249 15.82 39.42 -32.75
CA LYS A 249 15.42 38.77 -34.01
C LYS A 249 13.89 38.76 -34.20
N ASP A 250 13.11 38.50 -33.14
CA ASP A 250 11.65 38.45 -33.14
C ASP A 250 11.04 39.53 -32.22
N ARG A 251 10.59 40.63 -32.83
CA ARG A 251 9.97 41.77 -32.13
C ARG A 251 8.57 41.50 -31.58
N SER A 252 7.99 40.32 -31.84
CA SER A 252 6.70 39.92 -31.25
C SER A 252 6.83 39.47 -29.80
N LYS A 253 8.05 39.08 -29.38
CA LYS A 253 8.35 38.64 -28.02
C LYS A 253 8.64 39.83 -27.08
N LEU A 254 8.37 39.64 -25.80
CA LEU A 254 8.54 40.65 -24.75
C LEU A 254 9.24 40.04 -23.52
N LEU A 255 10.20 40.77 -22.94
CA LEU A 255 10.75 40.48 -21.61
C LEU A 255 10.31 41.56 -20.64
N ILE A 256 9.77 41.15 -19.49
CA ILE A 256 9.30 42.03 -18.43
C ILE A 256 10.15 41.74 -17.17
N PRO A 257 11.03 42.66 -16.75
CA PRO A 257 11.66 42.58 -15.45
C PRO A 257 10.63 42.86 -14.35
N CYS A 258 10.49 41.95 -13.40
CA CYS A 258 9.57 42.05 -12.27
C CYS A 258 10.40 42.10 -10.98
N TYR A 259 10.36 43.22 -10.27
CA TYR A 259 11.20 43.45 -9.09
C TYR A 259 10.38 43.80 -7.86
N ARG A 260 10.92 43.51 -6.68
CA ARG A 260 10.32 43.81 -5.38
C ARG A 260 11.42 44.11 -4.39
N ASP A 261 11.13 44.96 -3.41
CA ASP A 261 12.04 45.26 -2.30
C ASP A 261 13.43 45.80 -2.74
N MET A 262 13.52 46.37 -3.95
CA MET A 262 14.71 47.02 -4.52
C MET A 262 14.35 48.21 -5.41
N ASP A 263 15.32 49.07 -5.74
CA ASP A 263 15.14 50.15 -6.71
C ASP A 263 15.29 49.63 -8.16
N ALA A 264 14.53 50.20 -9.10
CA ALA A 264 14.63 49.90 -10.52
C ALA A 264 16.01 50.18 -11.11
N TYR A 265 16.79 51.13 -10.54
CA TYR A 265 18.16 51.42 -10.97
C TYR A 265 19.17 50.32 -10.58
N GLU A 266 18.79 49.40 -9.67
CA GLU A 266 19.63 48.27 -9.26
C GLU A 266 19.47 47.04 -10.17
N LEU A 267 18.53 47.09 -11.13
CA LEU A 267 18.36 46.07 -12.16
C LEU A 267 19.60 45.98 -13.06
N PRO A 268 19.86 44.81 -13.69
CA PRO A 268 20.90 44.69 -14.71
C PRO A 268 20.82 45.82 -15.75
N GLU A 269 21.98 46.38 -16.13
CA GLU A 269 22.07 47.47 -17.11
C GLU A 269 21.40 47.09 -18.44
N GLU A 270 21.46 45.81 -18.81
CA GLU A 270 20.80 45.25 -19.98
C GLU A 270 19.26 45.42 -19.94
N PHE A 271 18.64 45.64 -18.78
CA PHE A 271 17.20 45.89 -18.63
C PHE A 271 16.82 47.37 -18.71
N ALA A 272 17.78 48.30 -18.77
CA ALA A 272 17.49 49.75 -18.72
C ALA A 272 16.54 50.25 -19.83
N HIS A 273 16.45 49.51 -20.94
CA HIS A 273 15.57 49.82 -22.08
C HIS A 273 14.21 49.10 -22.05
N LEU A 274 13.95 48.31 -21.00
CA LEU A 274 12.74 47.51 -20.83
C LEU A 274 11.79 48.15 -19.83
N GLN A 275 10.49 47.89 -19.99
CA GLN A 275 9.49 48.32 -19.01
C GLN A 275 9.47 47.36 -17.83
N ALA A 276 10.17 47.72 -16.75
CA ALA A 276 10.14 46.97 -15.50
C ALA A 276 8.80 47.17 -14.74
N GLN A 277 8.41 46.16 -13.99
CA GLN A 277 7.19 46.12 -13.18
C GLN A 277 7.52 45.90 -11.71
N ASP A 278 7.01 46.79 -10.87
CA ASP A 278 7.15 46.72 -9.42
C ASP A 278 6.06 45.81 -8.83
N MET A 279 6.48 44.69 -8.24
CA MET A 279 5.58 43.67 -7.68
C MET A 279 4.92 44.11 -6.37
N SER A 280 5.39 45.18 -5.73
CA SER A 280 4.77 45.74 -4.52
C SER A 280 3.50 46.55 -4.83
N LYS A 281 3.22 46.85 -6.11
CA LYS A 281 2.05 47.63 -6.51
C LYS A 281 0.77 46.81 -6.39
N ILE A 282 -0.23 47.38 -5.71
CA ILE A 282 -1.59 46.82 -5.66
C ILE A 282 -2.12 46.71 -7.10
N GLY A 283 -2.48 45.49 -7.51
CA GLY A 283 -2.95 45.20 -8.87
C GLY A 283 -1.87 44.75 -9.86
N PHE A 284 -0.60 44.60 -9.43
CA PHE A 284 0.51 44.13 -10.28
C PHE A 284 0.16 42.92 -11.15
N ILE A 285 -0.42 41.87 -10.56
CA ILE A 285 -0.78 40.66 -11.31
C ILE A 285 -1.80 40.96 -12.41
N ASN A 286 -2.83 41.75 -12.11
CA ASN A 286 -3.84 42.11 -13.09
C ASN A 286 -3.23 42.91 -14.26
N ASP A 287 -2.26 43.77 -13.97
CA ASP A 287 -1.51 44.52 -14.99
C ASP A 287 -0.63 43.59 -15.84
N ILE A 288 0.05 42.61 -15.23
CA ILE A 288 0.82 41.58 -15.94
C ILE A 288 -0.08 40.73 -16.83
N VAL A 289 -1.18 40.19 -16.30
CA VAL A 289 -2.17 39.40 -17.05
C VAL A 289 -2.69 40.20 -18.24
N ARG A 290 -3.09 41.45 -18.02
CA ARG A 290 -3.58 42.34 -19.09
C ARG A 290 -2.51 42.63 -20.14
N GLY A 291 -1.27 42.83 -19.70
CA GLY A 291 -0.11 43.00 -20.56
C GLY A 291 0.14 41.79 -21.44
N ILE A 292 0.13 40.59 -20.85
CA ILE A 292 0.31 39.31 -21.56
C ILE A 292 -0.83 39.08 -22.55
N LYS A 293 -2.11 39.22 -22.15
CA LYS A 293 -3.26 39.10 -23.06
C LYS A 293 -3.12 40.03 -24.27
N LYS A 294 -2.64 41.25 -24.07
CA LYS A 294 -2.41 42.21 -25.16
C LYS A 294 -1.28 41.78 -26.11
N VAL A 295 -0.25 41.11 -25.61
CA VAL A 295 0.86 40.60 -26.46
C VAL A 295 0.40 39.38 -27.25
N LEU A 296 -0.40 38.50 -26.66
CA LEU A 296 -0.92 37.29 -27.31
C LEU A 296 -2.08 37.57 -28.29
N ASN A 297 -2.98 38.50 -27.95
CA ASN A 297 -4.22 38.77 -28.71
C ASN A 297 -4.12 40.04 -29.58
N LYS A 298 -2.99 40.28 -30.26
CA LYS A 298 -2.77 41.52 -31.05
C LYS A 298 -3.75 41.76 -32.22
N ASP A 299 -4.73 40.88 -32.45
CA ASP A 299 -5.70 40.98 -33.55
C ASP A 299 -7.15 41.38 -33.15
N GLU A 300 -7.45 41.79 -31.91
CA GLU A 300 -8.79 42.29 -31.55
C GLU A 300 -8.87 43.77 -31.10
N PRO A 301 -9.94 44.52 -31.47
CA PRO A 301 -10.06 45.95 -31.18
C PRO A 301 -10.53 46.21 -29.73
N LYS A 302 -9.91 47.20 -29.07
CA LYS A 302 -10.24 47.65 -27.71
C LYS A 302 -11.66 48.21 -27.57
N PRO A 303 -12.24 48.09 -26.35
CA PRO A 303 -13.06 49.16 -25.81
C PRO A 303 -12.58 49.74 -24.46
N THR A 304 -12.77 51.05 -24.43
CA THR A 304 -12.78 52.16 -23.48
C THR A 304 -12.99 51.89 -21.96
N VAL A 305 -12.29 52.73 -21.18
CA VAL A 305 -12.34 52.92 -19.72
C VAL A 305 -13.68 53.53 -19.27
N VAL A 306 -14.25 53.03 -18.17
CA VAL A 306 -15.04 53.84 -17.22
C VAL A 306 -14.70 53.39 -15.79
N LYS A 307 -14.27 54.34 -14.96
CA LYS A 307 -14.16 54.20 -13.49
C LYS A 307 -15.54 54.40 -12.90
N GLU A 308 -15.97 53.52 -11.99
CA GLU A 308 -16.91 53.92 -10.94
C GLU A 308 -16.46 53.37 -9.59
N THR A 309 -16.43 54.31 -8.64
CA THR A 309 -16.08 54.14 -7.23
C THR A 309 -17.36 53.73 -6.50
N VAL A 310 -17.36 52.61 -5.79
CA VAL A 310 -18.35 52.33 -4.75
C VAL A 310 -17.62 51.96 -3.48
N VAL A 311 -17.71 52.84 -2.49
CA VAL A 311 -17.32 52.58 -1.11
C VAL A 311 -18.46 51.77 -0.48
N ASN A 312 -18.16 50.57 -0.01
CA ASN A 312 -18.99 49.90 1.00
C ASN A 312 -18.09 49.20 2.02
N THR A 313 -18.12 49.77 3.23
CA THR A 313 -17.99 49.17 4.57
C THR A 313 -17.08 47.95 4.79
N PHE A 314 -16.06 48.17 5.61
CA PHE A 314 -15.16 47.18 6.21
C PHE A 314 -15.93 46.10 7.02
N ALA A 315 -15.91 44.87 6.52
CA ALA A 315 -15.97 43.63 7.32
C ALA A 315 -15.35 42.46 6.51
N ASN A 316 -14.31 41.83 7.07
CA ASN A 316 -13.62 40.59 6.64
C ASN A 316 -13.23 40.44 5.15
N LEU A 317 -12.12 41.07 4.74
CA LEU A 317 -11.63 41.03 3.35
C LEU A 317 -10.55 39.97 3.02
N ASN A 318 -10.13 39.10 3.96
CA ASN A 318 -9.08 38.10 3.68
C ASN A 318 -9.58 36.66 3.50
N THR A 319 -10.81 36.32 3.88
CA THR A 319 -11.30 34.93 3.80
C THR A 319 -11.98 34.58 2.48
N ALA A 320 -12.62 35.53 1.79
CA ALA A 320 -13.37 35.21 0.56
C ALA A 320 -12.51 34.69 -0.61
N PRO A 321 -11.32 35.27 -0.92
CA PRO A 321 -10.43 34.72 -1.95
C PRO A 321 -9.84 33.37 -1.53
N LEU A 322 -9.51 33.22 -0.24
CA LEU A 322 -8.96 31.99 0.33
C LEU A 322 -9.99 30.86 0.28
N LEU A 323 -11.24 31.14 0.66
CA LEU A 323 -12.37 30.24 0.59
C LEU A 323 -12.64 29.82 -0.87
N LYS A 324 -12.62 30.76 -1.82
CA LYS A 324 -12.77 30.44 -3.24
C LYS A 324 -11.65 29.52 -3.75
N ARG A 325 -10.39 29.77 -3.38
CA ARG A 325 -9.25 28.90 -3.71
C ARG A 325 -9.37 27.52 -3.07
N SER A 326 -9.89 27.46 -1.84
CA SER A 326 -10.12 26.21 -1.11
C SER A 326 -11.14 25.32 -1.85
N PHE A 327 -12.24 25.90 -2.36
CA PHE A 327 -13.21 25.17 -3.17
C PHE A 327 -12.66 24.75 -4.54
N MET A 328 -11.75 25.52 -5.15
CA MET A 328 -11.09 25.10 -6.39
C MET A 328 -10.23 23.84 -6.19
N PHE A 329 -9.54 23.70 -5.06
CA PHE A 329 -8.82 22.46 -4.75
C PHE A 329 -9.76 21.25 -4.61
N LEU A 330 -10.99 21.43 -4.11
CA LEU A 330 -12.00 20.38 -4.14
C LEU A 330 -12.40 20.02 -5.57
N GLU A 331 -12.58 21.01 -6.45
CA GLU A 331 -12.89 20.80 -7.87
C GLU A 331 -11.76 20.07 -8.62
N ASP A 332 -10.51 20.33 -8.25
CA ASP A 332 -9.31 19.69 -8.80
C ASP A 332 -9.03 18.29 -8.21
N GLY A 333 -9.79 17.88 -7.18
CA GLY A 333 -9.63 16.59 -6.49
C GLY A 333 -8.46 16.54 -5.50
N ASP A 334 -7.85 17.68 -5.18
CA ASP A 334 -6.77 17.82 -4.19
C ASP A 334 -7.36 18.09 -2.79
N PHE A 335 -8.01 17.06 -2.23
CA PHE A 335 -8.77 17.16 -0.98
C PHE A 335 -7.90 17.48 0.24
N GLU A 336 -6.64 17.04 0.25
CA GLU A 336 -5.69 17.27 1.34
C GLU A 336 -5.27 18.75 1.39
N LYS A 337 -4.94 19.34 0.24
CA LYS A 337 -4.71 20.80 0.18
C LYS A 337 -5.98 21.59 0.42
N ALA A 338 -7.13 21.14 -0.09
CA ALA A 338 -8.39 21.82 0.19
C ALA A 338 -8.63 21.93 1.70
N ASP A 339 -8.44 20.84 2.46
CA ASP A 339 -8.64 20.81 3.91
C ASP A 339 -7.70 21.78 4.67
N GLU A 340 -6.43 21.84 4.28
CA GLU A 340 -5.43 22.78 4.83
C GLU A 340 -5.85 24.24 4.57
N PHE A 341 -6.31 24.54 3.36
CA PHE A 341 -6.73 25.88 2.98
C PHE A 341 -8.03 26.30 3.69
N PHE A 342 -8.98 25.39 3.88
CA PHE A 342 -10.15 25.67 4.71
C PHE A 342 -9.79 25.85 6.19
N GLU A 343 -8.79 25.13 6.71
CA GLU A 343 -8.28 25.38 8.07
C GLU A 343 -7.70 26.79 8.19
N ASN A 344 -6.99 27.27 7.16
CA ASN A 344 -6.49 28.63 7.11
C ASN A 344 -7.60 29.69 7.05
N VAL A 345 -8.75 29.38 6.43
CA VAL A 345 -9.96 30.23 6.50
C VAL A 345 -10.50 30.24 7.93
N LEU A 346 -10.60 29.08 8.58
CA LEU A 346 -11.12 28.96 9.95
C LEU A 346 -10.20 29.59 11.00
N ASN A 347 -8.90 29.61 10.78
CA ASN A 347 -7.93 30.35 11.61
C ASN A 347 -8.19 31.86 11.60
N GLN A 348 -8.80 32.39 10.54
CA GLN A 348 -9.15 33.80 10.40
C GLN A 348 -10.61 34.08 10.76
N ASP A 349 -11.52 33.15 10.46
CA ASP A 349 -12.95 33.23 10.71
C ASP A 349 -13.48 31.88 11.22
N PRO A 350 -13.40 31.61 12.54
CA PRO A 350 -13.75 30.32 13.13
C PRO A 350 -15.23 29.95 13.00
N GLU A 351 -16.10 30.90 12.68
CA GLU A 351 -17.55 30.72 12.51
C GLU A 351 -17.95 30.56 11.03
N ASN A 352 -16.98 30.44 10.12
CA ASN A 352 -17.24 30.37 8.69
C ASN A 352 -17.89 29.04 8.27
N ALA A 353 -19.22 29.05 8.09
CA ALA A 353 -19.99 27.87 7.71
C ALA A 353 -19.57 27.26 6.35
N GLN A 354 -19.14 28.10 5.40
CA GLN A 354 -18.68 27.64 4.08
C GLN A 354 -17.33 26.93 4.15
N ALA A 355 -16.44 27.35 5.06
CA ALA A 355 -15.18 26.64 5.28
C ALA A 355 -15.42 25.27 5.92
N TYR A 356 -16.33 25.16 6.89
CA TYR A 356 -16.73 23.84 7.43
C TYR A 356 -17.42 22.95 6.40
N LEU A 357 -18.23 23.54 5.49
CA LEU A 357 -18.79 22.82 4.34
C LEU A 357 -17.67 22.28 3.44
N GLY A 358 -16.68 23.11 3.14
CA GLY A 358 -15.50 22.72 2.38
C GLY A 358 -14.70 21.58 3.03
N LYS A 359 -14.44 21.65 4.33
CA LYS A 359 -13.78 20.56 5.09
C LYS A 359 -14.62 19.27 5.10
N LEU A 360 -15.95 19.38 5.23
CA LEU A 360 -16.85 18.23 5.12
C LEU A 360 -16.77 17.60 3.72
N MET A 361 -16.70 18.43 2.67
CA MET A 361 -16.54 17.96 1.29
C MET A 361 -15.18 17.30 1.05
N ALA A 362 -14.09 17.84 1.63
CA ALA A 362 -12.76 17.23 1.61
C ALA A 362 -12.74 15.88 2.32
N GLU A 363 -13.31 15.82 3.53
CA GLU A 363 -13.47 14.61 4.35
C GLU A 363 -14.20 13.49 3.58
N LEU A 364 -15.27 13.85 2.87
CA LEU A 364 -16.08 12.93 2.08
C LEU A 364 -15.59 12.76 0.63
N ARG A 365 -14.47 13.40 0.26
CA ARG A 365 -13.85 13.40 -1.07
C ARG A 365 -14.84 13.73 -2.20
N VAL A 366 -15.64 14.78 -2.02
CA VAL A 366 -16.55 15.31 -3.05
C VAL A 366 -16.11 16.69 -3.52
N SER A 367 -16.29 16.94 -4.82
CA SER A 367 -15.80 18.16 -5.47
C SER A 367 -16.85 19.27 -5.52
N LYS A 368 -18.15 18.93 -5.46
CA LYS A 368 -19.28 19.87 -5.50
C LYS A 368 -20.30 19.56 -4.42
N GLN A 369 -20.94 20.59 -3.87
CA GLN A 369 -21.90 20.44 -2.77
C GLN A 369 -23.05 19.48 -3.14
N GLU A 370 -23.55 19.53 -4.37
CA GLU A 370 -24.68 18.68 -4.80
C GLU A 370 -24.33 17.20 -4.84
N GLN A 371 -23.04 16.85 -4.89
CA GLN A 371 -22.56 15.45 -4.85
C GLN A 371 -22.61 14.87 -3.43
N LEU A 372 -22.81 15.69 -2.40
CA LEU A 372 -22.97 15.21 -1.03
C LEU A 372 -24.16 14.25 -0.91
N LYS A 373 -25.23 14.45 -1.69
CA LYS A 373 -26.39 13.51 -1.72
C LYS A 373 -26.05 12.14 -2.32
N ASP A 374 -24.94 12.06 -3.06
CA ASP A 374 -24.50 10.84 -3.74
C ASP A 374 -23.56 10.01 -2.86
N CYS A 375 -23.06 10.55 -1.74
CA CYS A 375 -22.23 9.85 -0.76
C CYS A 375 -22.88 8.53 -0.30
N ALA A 376 -22.05 7.51 -0.05
CA ALA A 376 -22.52 6.17 0.28
C ALA A 376 -23.27 6.09 1.63
N ALA A 377 -22.87 6.90 2.62
CA ALA A 377 -23.45 6.95 3.95
C ALA A 377 -23.87 8.39 4.31
N PRO A 378 -24.87 8.58 5.20
CA PRO A 378 -25.17 9.89 5.74
C PRO A 378 -23.99 10.42 6.56
N PHE A 379 -23.80 11.74 6.53
CA PHE A 379 -22.65 12.41 7.14
C PHE A 379 -23.04 13.27 8.36
N ASP A 380 -24.20 12.99 8.95
CA ASP A 380 -24.73 13.66 10.14
C ASP A 380 -23.88 13.46 11.40
N ASN A 381 -23.06 12.40 11.43
CA ASN A 381 -22.08 12.15 12.49
C ASN A 381 -20.77 12.96 12.35
N SER A 382 -20.52 13.64 11.22
CA SER A 382 -19.29 14.42 11.03
C SER A 382 -19.27 15.62 11.97
N SER A 383 -18.12 15.85 12.61
CA SER A 383 -17.90 17.03 13.45
C SER A 383 -18.02 18.33 12.65
N ASN A 384 -17.66 18.31 11.36
CA ASN A 384 -17.78 19.46 10.46
C ASN A 384 -19.25 19.75 10.16
N TYR A 385 -20.06 18.72 9.89
CA TYR A 385 -21.51 18.86 9.69
C TYR A 385 -22.19 19.54 10.89
N GLN A 386 -21.87 19.12 12.12
CA GLN A 386 -22.43 19.72 13.34
C GLN A 386 -22.05 21.21 13.48
N LYS A 387 -20.83 21.59 13.07
CA LYS A 387 -20.40 23.00 13.05
C LYS A 387 -21.12 23.80 11.97
N ILE A 388 -21.39 23.23 10.79
CA ILE A 388 -22.21 23.89 9.75
C ILE A 388 -23.61 24.17 10.28
N LEU A 389 -24.27 23.20 10.93
CA LEU A 389 -25.60 23.41 11.52
C LEU A 389 -25.63 24.53 12.57
N ARG A 390 -24.50 24.81 13.23
CA ARG A 390 -24.37 25.88 14.21
C ARG A 390 -24.28 27.26 13.55
N PHE A 391 -23.48 27.40 12.49
CA PHE A 391 -23.12 28.72 11.95
C PHE A 391 -23.77 29.08 10.61
N ALA A 392 -24.31 28.11 9.86
CA ALA A 392 -24.93 28.35 8.55
C ALA A 392 -26.26 29.10 8.63
N ASP A 393 -26.70 29.65 7.49
CA ASP A 393 -28.08 30.10 7.30
C ASP A 393 -29.06 28.93 7.15
N ASN A 394 -30.37 29.22 7.18
CA ASN A 394 -31.39 28.17 7.08
C ASN A 394 -31.44 27.48 5.72
N THR A 395 -30.97 28.15 4.65
CA THR A 395 -30.97 27.58 3.30
C THR A 395 -29.98 26.42 3.23
N LEU A 396 -28.72 26.67 3.61
CA LEU A 396 -27.68 25.65 3.60
C LEU A 396 -27.99 24.50 4.57
N LYS A 397 -28.59 24.78 5.74
CA LYS A 397 -29.02 23.72 6.67
C LYS A 397 -30.08 22.82 6.04
N ASN A 398 -31.09 23.40 5.41
CA ASN A 398 -32.16 22.63 4.77
C ASN A 398 -31.64 21.80 3.60
N ASP A 399 -30.72 22.32 2.81
CA ASP A 399 -30.10 21.57 1.70
C ASP A 399 -29.36 20.32 2.22
N LEU A 400 -28.51 20.48 3.25
CA LEU A 400 -27.74 19.37 3.80
C LEU A 400 -28.60 18.33 4.52
N VAL A 401 -29.63 18.77 5.27
CA VAL A 401 -30.62 17.87 5.86
C VAL A 401 -31.37 17.09 4.77
N GLY A 402 -31.76 17.77 3.68
CA GLY A 402 -32.39 17.14 2.53
C GLY A 402 -31.50 16.10 1.85
N TYR A 403 -30.18 16.34 1.77
CA TYR A 403 -29.24 15.35 1.25
C TYR A 403 -29.15 14.11 2.13
N ILE A 404 -29.12 14.26 3.45
CA ILE A 404 -29.12 13.14 4.40
C ILE A 404 -30.42 12.32 4.28
N GLU A 405 -31.57 12.99 4.20
CA GLU A 405 -32.86 12.32 4.01
C GLU A 405 -32.90 11.55 2.68
N TYR A 406 -32.37 12.13 1.61
CA TYR A 406 -32.23 11.48 0.31
C TYR A 406 -31.32 10.23 0.40
N ILE A 407 -30.14 10.33 1.01
CA ILE A 407 -29.21 9.21 1.19
C ILE A 407 -29.89 8.08 1.97
N ASN A 408 -30.52 8.40 3.10
CA ASN A 408 -31.20 7.42 3.95
C ASN A 408 -32.32 6.71 3.17
N THR A 409 -33.13 7.46 2.43
CA THR A 409 -34.20 6.90 1.60
C THR A 409 -33.64 6.01 0.48
N ARG A 410 -32.60 6.46 -0.22
CA ARG A 410 -31.94 5.70 -1.29
C ARG A 410 -31.33 4.41 -0.75
N ASN A 411 -30.59 4.48 0.35
CA ASN A 411 -29.92 3.35 0.98
C ASN A 411 -30.93 2.34 1.54
N GLU A 412 -32.02 2.83 2.15
CA GLU A 412 -33.09 1.96 2.63
C GLU A 412 -33.80 1.27 1.48
N ASN A 413 -34.12 1.98 0.40
CA ASN A 413 -34.70 1.37 -0.80
C ASN A 413 -33.77 0.33 -1.43
N ALA A 414 -32.46 0.59 -1.47
CA ALA A 414 -31.47 -0.39 -1.95
C ALA A 414 -31.39 -1.61 -1.05
N ARG A 415 -31.40 -1.43 0.28
CA ARG A 415 -31.44 -2.53 1.27
C ARG A 415 -32.69 -3.39 1.11
N LEU A 416 -33.86 -2.75 0.96
CA LEU A 416 -35.14 -3.43 0.74
C LEU A 416 -35.13 -4.22 -0.58
N GLU A 417 -34.66 -3.62 -1.66
CA GLU A 417 -34.55 -4.25 -2.98
C GLU A 417 -33.58 -5.44 -2.98
N ASP A 418 -32.38 -5.28 -2.40
CA ASP A 418 -31.40 -6.35 -2.32
C ASP A 418 -31.90 -7.51 -1.45
N THR A 419 -32.46 -7.21 -0.27
CA THR A 419 -33.06 -8.24 0.61
C THR A 419 -34.20 -8.98 -0.11
N TYR A 420 -35.04 -8.26 -0.85
CA TYR A 420 -36.10 -8.85 -1.66
C TYR A 420 -35.54 -9.80 -2.73
N ASN A 421 -34.52 -9.38 -3.47
CA ASN A 421 -33.90 -10.18 -4.53
C ASN A 421 -33.19 -11.42 -3.98
N GLN A 422 -32.51 -11.29 -2.84
CA GLN A 422 -31.91 -12.43 -2.12
C GLN A 422 -32.97 -13.41 -1.65
N ALA A 423 -34.05 -12.93 -1.03
CA ALA A 423 -35.17 -13.77 -0.58
C ALA A 423 -35.85 -14.49 -1.75
N ALA A 424 -36.08 -13.80 -2.87
CA ALA A 424 -36.63 -14.39 -4.09
C ALA A 424 -35.71 -15.46 -4.69
N LYS A 425 -34.39 -15.23 -4.69
CA LYS A 425 -33.41 -16.24 -5.11
C LYS A 425 -33.41 -17.45 -4.16
N ALA A 426 -33.39 -17.22 -2.85
CA ALA A 426 -33.44 -18.27 -1.85
C ALA A 426 -34.70 -19.13 -2.01
N MET A 427 -35.87 -18.50 -2.17
CA MET A 427 -37.15 -19.18 -2.45
C MET A 427 -37.09 -20.05 -3.71
N ARG A 428 -36.52 -19.55 -4.83
CA ARG A 428 -36.40 -20.31 -6.08
C ARG A 428 -35.49 -21.53 -5.96
N THR A 429 -34.46 -21.46 -5.11
CA THR A 429 -33.47 -22.54 -4.95
C THR A 429 -33.78 -23.51 -3.80
N ALA A 430 -34.70 -23.15 -2.90
CA ALA A 430 -35.04 -23.93 -1.74
C ALA A 430 -35.67 -25.28 -2.13
N LYS A 431 -35.28 -26.33 -1.39
CA LYS A 431 -35.80 -27.71 -1.54
C LYS A 431 -36.22 -28.35 -0.22
N THR A 432 -35.88 -27.73 0.91
CA THR A 432 -36.11 -28.24 2.27
C THR A 432 -36.99 -27.29 3.05
N GLU A 433 -37.65 -27.80 4.11
CA GLU A 433 -38.47 -26.98 5.00
C GLU A 433 -37.69 -25.77 5.54
N GLU A 434 -36.45 -26.00 6.00
CA GLU A 434 -35.61 -24.97 6.58
C GLU A 434 -35.19 -23.90 5.57
N ALA A 435 -34.87 -24.30 4.33
CA ALA A 435 -34.51 -23.36 3.28
C ALA A 435 -35.69 -22.44 2.91
N TYR A 436 -36.91 -22.99 2.83
CA TYR A 436 -38.11 -22.21 2.58
C TYR A 436 -38.47 -21.29 3.77
N LYS A 437 -38.31 -21.77 5.01
CA LYS A 437 -38.50 -20.93 6.22
C LYS A 437 -37.51 -19.77 6.26
N LYS A 438 -36.25 -19.99 5.88
CA LYS A 438 -35.23 -18.95 5.78
C LYS A 438 -35.62 -17.88 4.75
N ALA A 439 -36.08 -18.30 3.57
CA ALA A 439 -36.60 -17.36 2.56
C ALA A 439 -37.82 -16.58 3.07
N ALA A 440 -38.77 -17.24 3.75
CA ALA A 440 -39.93 -16.59 4.34
C ALA A 440 -39.54 -15.55 5.42
N TYR A 441 -38.55 -15.87 6.24
CA TYR A 441 -38.02 -14.95 7.25
C TYR A 441 -37.42 -13.69 6.60
N GLN A 442 -36.64 -13.86 5.54
CA GLN A 442 -36.08 -12.73 4.80
C GLN A 442 -37.18 -11.85 4.18
N PHE A 443 -38.21 -12.43 3.56
CA PHE A 443 -39.34 -11.64 3.07
C PHE A 443 -40.09 -10.90 4.18
N ARG A 444 -40.32 -11.54 5.34
CA ARG A 444 -40.96 -10.88 6.50
C ARG A 444 -40.14 -9.74 7.09
N SER A 445 -38.81 -9.79 6.95
CA SER A 445 -37.94 -8.71 7.43
C SER A 445 -38.10 -7.39 6.67
N ILE A 446 -38.81 -7.43 5.53
CA ILE A 446 -39.11 -6.28 4.65
C ILE A 446 -40.62 -6.13 4.40
N SER A 447 -41.45 -6.47 5.39
CA SER A 447 -42.92 -6.41 5.30
C SER A 447 -43.45 -5.07 4.76
N GLY A 448 -44.47 -5.12 3.89
CA GLY A 448 -45.01 -3.95 3.20
C GLY A 448 -44.23 -3.51 1.95
N TYR A 449 -43.07 -4.10 1.65
CA TYR A 449 -42.31 -3.83 0.44
C TYR A 449 -42.68 -4.79 -0.70
N LYS A 450 -43.17 -4.26 -1.83
CA LYS A 450 -43.67 -5.03 -2.98
C LYS A 450 -44.68 -6.11 -2.56
N ASP A 451 -44.55 -7.34 -3.05
CA ASP A 451 -45.34 -8.52 -2.73
C ASP A 451 -44.66 -9.44 -1.69
N SER A 452 -43.72 -8.91 -0.88
CA SER A 452 -42.94 -9.68 0.09
C SER A 452 -43.80 -10.48 1.08
N ASP A 453 -44.87 -9.88 1.61
CA ASP A 453 -45.78 -10.56 2.55
C ASP A 453 -46.46 -11.77 1.92
N GLU A 454 -46.94 -11.64 0.67
CA GLU A 454 -47.55 -12.75 -0.08
C GLU A 454 -46.52 -13.84 -0.41
N LEU A 455 -45.29 -13.46 -0.80
CA LEU A 455 -44.22 -14.40 -1.08
C LEU A 455 -43.74 -15.14 0.18
N ALA A 456 -43.76 -14.49 1.34
CA ALA A 456 -43.46 -15.13 2.63
C ALA A 456 -44.48 -16.22 2.96
N GLU A 457 -45.77 -15.96 2.76
CA GLU A 457 -46.82 -16.95 2.94
C GLU A 457 -46.66 -18.13 1.98
N LYS A 458 -46.39 -17.86 0.70
CA LYS A 458 -46.08 -18.91 -0.30
C LYS A 458 -44.88 -19.76 0.11
N CYS A 459 -43.83 -19.15 0.63
CA CYS A 459 -42.67 -19.89 1.15
C CYS A 459 -43.05 -20.81 2.32
N LEU A 460 -43.90 -20.35 3.25
CA LEU A 460 -44.33 -21.17 4.38
C LEU A 460 -45.22 -22.35 3.98
N GLU A 461 -46.08 -22.16 2.98
CA GLU A 461 -46.85 -23.27 2.40
C GLU A 461 -45.92 -24.27 1.68
N ALA A 462 -44.94 -23.78 0.91
CA ALA A 462 -43.92 -24.64 0.30
C ALA A 462 -43.08 -25.39 1.34
N ALA A 463 -42.77 -24.77 2.49
CA ALA A 463 -42.06 -25.41 3.59
C ALA A 463 -42.87 -26.57 4.20
N LYS A 464 -44.19 -26.39 4.39
CA LYS A 464 -45.09 -27.46 4.87
C LYS A 464 -45.12 -28.64 3.89
N ILE A 465 -45.15 -28.35 2.59
CA ILE A 465 -45.10 -29.37 1.53
C ILE A 465 -43.77 -30.14 1.59
N ALA A 466 -42.64 -29.41 1.60
CA ALA A 466 -41.31 -30.00 1.65
C ALA A 466 -41.09 -30.89 2.88
N ARG A 467 -41.57 -30.44 4.05
CA ARG A 467 -41.54 -31.24 5.29
C ARG A 467 -42.28 -32.57 5.13
N LYS A 468 -43.51 -32.54 4.59
CA LYS A 468 -44.31 -33.75 4.41
C LYS A 468 -43.66 -34.71 3.40
N ASP A 469 -43.05 -34.18 2.35
CA ASP A 469 -42.29 -34.96 1.38
C ASP A 469 -41.02 -35.60 1.97
N GLU A 470 -40.30 -34.89 2.82
CA GLU A 470 -39.13 -35.42 3.53
C GLU A 470 -39.52 -36.54 4.51
N ILE A 471 -40.61 -36.36 5.27
CA ILE A 471 -41.15 -37.39 6.17
C ILE A 471 -41.54 -38.65 5.38
N LEU A 472 -42.22 -38.48 4.24
CA LEU A 472 -42.57 -39.59 3.35
C LEU A 472 -41.33 -40.33 2.83
N GLY A 473 -40.28 -39.60 2.41
CA GLY A 473 -39.01 -40.19 1.99
C GLY A 473 -38.29 -40.95 3.11
N LYS A 474 -38.26 -40.41 4.34
CA LYS A 474 -37.69 -41.08 5.51
C LYS A 474 -38.44 -42.36 5.86
N ALA A 475 -39.77 -42.37 5.76
CA ALA A 475 -40.58 -43.56 5.96
C ALA A 475 -40.28 -44.64 4.92
N GLN A 476 -40.17 -44.27 3.63
CA GLN A 476 -39.78 -45.19 2.56
C GLN A 476 -38.39 -45.79 2.80
N PHE A 477 -37.42 -44.98 3.22
CA PHE A 477 -36.08 -45.45 3.56
C PHE A 477 -36.09 -46.41 4.76
N ALA A 478 -36.85 -46.11 5.82
CA ALA A 478 -36.98 -47.00 6.98
C ALA A 478 -37.59 -48.36 6.61
N LEU A 479 -38.47 -48.42 5.60
CA LEU A 479 -39.00 -49.67 5.07
C LEU A 479 -38.00 -50.48 4.25
N TYR A 480 -37.04 -49.82 3.59
CA TYR A 480 -35.98 -50.48 2.84
C TYR A 480 -35.11 -51.39 3.73
N GLU A 481 -34.93 -51.03 5.01
CA GLU A 481 -34.17 -51.82 5.98
C GLU A 481 -34.79 -53.22 6.24
N ASN A 482 -36.07 -53.41 5.92
CA ASN A 482 -36.79 -54.69 6.05
C ASN A 482 -36.69 -55.32 7.46
N THR A 483 -36.72 -54.49 8.50
CA THR A 483 -36.73 -54.90 9.91
C THR A 483 -38.04 -54.51 10.60
N ILE A 484 -38.36 -55.14 11.73
CA ILE A 484 -39.54 -54.80 12.55
C ILE A 484 -39.46 -53.35 13.03
N ASN A 485 -38.30 -52.93 13.57
CA ASN A 485 -38.05 -51.56 14.03
C ASN A 485 -38.08 -50.54 12.88
N GLY A 486 -37.62 -50.90 11.68
CA GLY A 486 -37.76 -50.08 10.48
C GLY A 486 -39.23 -49.83 10.12
N CYS A 487 -40.06 -50.87 10.18
CA CYS A 487 -41.51 -50.74 9.97
C CYS A 487 -42.18 -49.88 11.05
N GLU A 488 -41.81 -50.03 12.32
CA GLU A 488 -42.35 -49.21 13.43
C GLU A 488 -42.02 -47.73 13.26
N ARG A 489 -40.76 -47.40 12.91
CA ARG A 489 -40.36 -46.02 12.61
C ARG A 489 -41.10 -45.47 11.39
N ALA A 490 -41.27 -46.27 10.34
CA ALA A 490 -42.01 -45.85 9.15
C ALA A 490 -43.49 -45.54 9.46
N ILE A 491 -44.16 -46.40 10.23
CA ILE A 491 -45.56 -46.19 10.65
C ILE A 491 -45.68 -44.89 11.45
N ALA A 492 -44.83 -44.68 12.46
CA ALA A 492 -44.85 -43.47 13.28
C ALA A 492 -44.63 -42.18 12.47
N LEU A 493 -43.74 -42.22 11.47
CA LEU A 493 -43.52 -41.10 10.56
C LEU A 493 -44.75 -40.84 9.68
N LEU A 494 -45.39 -41.88 9.12
CA LEU A 494 -46.54 -41.74 8.23
C LEU A 494 -47.81 -41.29 8.96
N GLU A 495 -47.99 -41.68 10.23
CA GLU A 495 -49.08 -41.18 11.08
C GLU A 495 -49.02 -39.66 11.29
N SER A 496 -47.83 -39.07 11.21
CA SER A 496 -47.66 -37.61 11.35
C SER A 496 -48.08 -36.81 10.12
N ILE A 497 -48.38 -37.46 8.99
CA ILE A 497 -48.73 -36.82 7.70
C ILE A 497 -49.96 -37.47 7.01
N PRO A 498 -51.13 -37.56 7.68
CA PRO A 498 -52.31 -38.22 7.13
C PRO A 498 -52.80 -37.54 5.84
N GLY A 499 -53.26 -38.34 4.87
CA GLY A 499 -53.79 -37.87 3.59
C GLY A 499 -52.75 -37.27 2.63
N TRP A 500 -51.45 -37.32 2.96
CA TRP A 500 -50.40 -36.78 2.11
C TRP A 500 -49.92 -37.82 1.09
N LYS A 501 -50.17 -37.56 -0.21
CA LYS A 501 -49.81 -38.48 -1.31
C LYS A 501 -50.27 -39.91 -1.00
N ASN A 502 -49.38 -40.90 -1.05
CA ASN A 502 -49.67 -42.31 -0.75
C ASN A 502 -49.28 -42.70 0.69
N ALA A 503 -49.16 -41.75 1.63
CA ALA A 503 -48.70 -42.03 2.99
C ALA A 503 -49.60 -43.04 3.73
N ASP A 504 -50.93 -42.94 3.58
CA ASP A 504 -51.87 -43.86 4.23
C ASP A 504 -51.79 -45.28 3.66
N GLU A 505 -51.68 -45.41 2.34
CA GLU A 505 -51.47 -46.70 1.67
C GLU A 505 -50.14 -47.34 2.09
N LEU A 506 -49.07 -46.53 2.17
CA LEU A 506 -47.75 -46.98 2.60
C LEU A 506 -47.74 -47.39 4.08
N LYS A 507 -48.53 -46.73 4.93
CA LYS A 507 -48.69 -47.07 6.34
C LYS A 507 -49.35 -48.44 6.51
N GLU A 508 -50.46 -48.69 5.79
CA GLU A 508 -51.12 -49.99 5.79
C GLU A 508 -50.18 -51.10 5.29
N ALA A 509 -49.41 -50.84 4.23
CA ALA A 509 -48.39 -51.76 3.75
C ALA A 509 -47.29 -52.03 4.79
N SER A 510 -46.89 -51.00 5.55
CA SER A 510 -45.89 -51.10 6.64
C SER A 510 -46.39 -51.96 7.80
N ILE A 511 -47.65 -51.81 8.20
CA ILE A 511 -48.29 -52.63 9.26
C ILE A 511 -48.35 -54.10 8.81
N ALA A 512 -48.77 -54.35 7.57
CA ALA A 512 -48.79 -55.69 7.00
C ALA A 512 -47.38 -56.32 6.97
N LYS A 513 -46.37 -55.54 6.59
CA LYS A 513 -44.97 -55.99 6.56
C LYS A 513 -44.40 -56.27 7.95
N GLN A 514 -44.70 -55.42 8.93
CA GLN A 514 -44.34 -55.64 10.33
C GLN A 514 -44.93 -56.95 10.86
N ALA A 515 -46.20 -57.21 10.57
CA ALA A 515 -46.87 -58.45 10.96
C ALA A 515 -46.26 -59.70 10.30
N GLU A 516 -45.84 -59.60 9.03
CA GLU A 516 -45.11 -60.64 8.31
C GLU A 516 -43.74 -60.94 8.97
N LEU A 517 -42.93 -59.90 9.18
CA LEU A 517 -41.60 -60.02 9.79
C LEU A 517 -41.68 -60.54 11.22
N THR A 518 -42.67 -60.11 11.98
CA THR A 518 -42.93 -60.59 13.35
C THR A 518 -43.30 -62.08 13.38
N LYS A 519 -44.18 -62.53 12.47
CA LYS A 519 -44.50 -63.96 12.31
C LYS A 519 -43.26 -64.78 11.93
N ALA A 520 -42.43 -64.27 11.01
CA ALA A 520 -41.18 -64.92 10.62
C ALA A 520 -40.18 -65.03 11.79
N TYR A 521 -40.05 -63.96 12.59
CA TYR A 521 -39.24 -63.93 13.81
C TYR A 521 -39.72 -64.97 14.83
N TYR A 522 -41.01 -65.00 15.18
CA TYR A 522 -41.55 -66.00 16.12
C TYR A 522 -41.43 -67.44 15.60
N LYS A 523 -41.52 -67.66 14.28
CA LYS A 523 -41.28 -68.98 13.67
C LYS A 523 -39.82 -69.42 13.84
N LYS A 524 -38.86 -68.50 13.69
CA LYS A 524 -37.43 -68.75 13.92
C LYS A 524 -37.14 -69.05 15.39
N VAL A 525 -37.65 -68.24 16.31
CA VAL A 525 -37.54 -68.45 17.77
C VAL A 525 -38.14 -69.80 18.19
N LYS A 526 -39.30 -70.20 17.65
CA LYS A 526 -39.93 -71.50 17.94
C LYS A 526 -39.13 -72.69 17.36
N LYS A 527 -38.45 -72.49 16.23
CA LYS A 527 -37.53 -73.49 15.64
C LYS A 527 -36.25 -73.63 16.47
N ASP A 528 -35.70 -72.52 16.95
CA ASP A 528 -34.51 -72.51 17.81
C ASP A 528 -34.82 -73.03 19.23
N ALA A 529 -36.02 -72.77 19.76
CA ALA A 529 -36.52 -73.39 20.99
C ALA A 529 -36.64 -74.91 20.85
N LYS A 530 -37.20 -75.42 19.74
CA LYS A 530 -37.23 -76.87 19.43
C LYS A 530 -35.82 -77.47 19.28
N ARG A 531 -34.86 -76.71 18.71
CA ARG A 531 -33.46 -77.13 18.60
C ARG A 531 -32.79 -77.25 19.98
N LYS A 532 -33.12 -76.34 20.91
CA LYS A 532 -32.67 -76.41 22.32
C LYS A 532 -33.38 -77.50 23.14
N THR A 533 -34.59 -77.92 22.78
CA THR A 533 -35.27 -79.08 23.42
C THR A 533 -34.75 -80.43 22.91
N ILE A 534 -34.14 -80.49 21.72
CA ILE A 534 -33.57 -81.73 21.15
C ILE A 534 -32.11 -81.96 21.61
N ILE A 535 -31.39 -80.93 22.04
CA ILE A 535 -29.99 -81.03 22.51
C ILE A 535 -29.91 -81.28 24.04
N GLY A 536 -31.04 -81.43 24.72
CA GLY A 536 -31.12 -81.57 26.18
C GLY A 536 -31.11 -82.97 26.78
N ILE A 537 -30.92 -84.07 26.01
CA ILE A 537 -31.16 -85.44 26.52
C ILE A 537 -29.96 -86.42 26.46
N ILE A 538 -28.80 -86.11 25.87
CA ILE A 538 -27.68 -87.06 25.90
C ILE A 538 -26.35 -86.36 26.14
N ALA A 539 -25.78 -86.67 27.31
CA ALA A 539 -24.36 -86.74 27.67
C ALA A 539 -23.99 -85.89 28.90
N ALA A 540 -24.61 -86.23 30.03
CA ALA A 540 -23.95 -86.10 31.32
C ALA A 540 -22.91 -87.23 31.47
N PHE A 541 -21.73 -86.86 31.99
CA PHE A 541 -20.63 -87.71 32.48
C PHE A 541 -19.70 -88.38 31.46
N ALA A 542 -18.62 -87.69 31.10
CA ALA A 542 -17.27 -87.97 31.63
C ALA A 542 -16.20 -87.11 30.92
N VAL A 543 -15.19 -86.66 31.69
CA VAL A 543 -13.94 -85.98 31.29
C VAL A 543 -13.96 -84.44 31.32
N CYS A 544 -14.24 -83.87 32.50
CA CYS A 544 -14.25 -82.43 32.77
C CYS A 544 -12.86 -81.78 33.06
N VAL A 545 -11.71 -82.39 32.71
CA VAL A 545 -10.41 -81.74 33.02
C VAL A 545 -9.49 -81.56 31.80
N ILE A 546 -9.79 -82.14 30.63
CA ILE A 546 -8.99 -81.92 29.39
C ILE A 546 -9.78 -81.15 28.30
N ILE A 547 -11.11 -81.13 28.40
CA ILE A 547 -11.99 -80.48 27.40
C ILE A 547 -12.07 -78.96 27.61
N VAL A 548 -11.92 -78.46 28.84
CA VAL A 548 -11.96 -77.01 29.11
C VAL A 548 -10.77 -76.29 28.44
N PHE A 549 -9.57 -76.88 28.43
CA PHE A 549 -8.42 -76.30 27.73
C PHE A 549 -8.49 -76.50 26.20
N SER A 550 -9.03 -77.63 25.74
CA SER A 550 -9.17 -77.95 24.31
C SER A 550 -10.30 -77.21 23.60
N ILE A 551 -11.32 -76.74 24.34
CA ILE A 551 -12.40 -75.88 23.83
C ILE A 551 -12.03 -74.40 24.03
N LEU A 552 -11.53 -73.99 25.20
CA LEU A 552 -11.19 -72.58 25.44
C LEU A 552 -10.01 -72.08 24.61
N LEU A 553 -9.00 -72.91 24.27
CA LEU A 553 -7.91 -72.48 23.40
C LEU A 553 -8.42 -71.97 22.03
N PRO A 554 -9.11 -72.78 21.20
CA PRO A 554 -9.55 -72.34 19.89
C PRO A 554 -10.77 -71.41 19.91
N SER A 555 -11.64 -71.47 20.94
CA SER A 555 -12.89 -70.69 20.94
C SER A 555 -12.88 -69.41 21.77
N VAL A 556 -11.93 -69.22 22.68
CA VAL A 556 -11.89 -68.02 23.57
C VAL A 556 -10.50 -67.39 23.66
N ILE A 557 -9.45 -68.18 23.94
CA ILE A 557 -8.11 -67.65 24.23
C ILE A 557 -7.38 -67.25 22.93
N ILE A 558 -7.32 -68.12 21.92
CA ILE A 558 -6.70 -67.80 20.62
C ILE A 558 -7.43 -66.64 19.94
N PRO A 559 -8.78 -66.62 19.84
CA PRO A 559 -9.50 -65.48 19.31
C PRO A 559 -9.29 -64.19 20.12
N SER A 560 -9.26 -64.27 21.46
CA SER A 560 -9.03 -63.08 22.29
C SER A 560 -7.61 -62.51 22.14
N VAL A 561 -6.58 -63.35 22.05
CA VAL A 561 -5.19 -62.90 21.86
C VAL A 561 -5.03 -62.32 20.45
N LYS A 562 -5.56 -62.98 19.42
CA LYS A 562 -5.58 -62.45 18.04
C LYS A 562 -6.35 -61.14 17.94
N TYR A 563 -7.51 -61.04 18.60
CA TYR A 563 -8.33 -59.83 18.64
C TYR A 563 -7.63 -58.68 19.35
N ASN A 564 -6.96 -58.95 20.47
CA ASN A 564 -6.18 -57.94 21.20
C ASN A 564 -4.95 -57.49 20.39
N ASN A 565 -4.25 -58.43 19.74
CA ASN A 565 -3.14 -58.11 18.84
C ASN A 565 -3.60 -57.27 17.63
N ALA A 566 -4.71 -57.66 16.98
CA ALA A 566 -5.29 -56.90 15.88
C ALA A 566 -5.74 -55.51 16.32
N SER A 567 -6.32 -55.39 17.53
CA SER A 567 -6.69 -54.10 18.11
C SER A 567 -5.47 -53.22 18.42
N GLN A 568 -4.36 -53.80 18.89
CA GLN A 568 -3.10 -53.08 19.10
C GLN A 568 -2.46 -52.67 17.77
N LEU A 569 -2.50 -53.54 16.75
CA LEU A 569 -2.04 -53.21 15.40
C LEU A 569 -2.85 -52.06 14.79
N MET A 570 -4.16 -52.04 15.02
CA MET A 570 -5.07 -50.96 14.62
C MET A 570 -4.76 -49.65 15.35
N LEU A 571 -4.45 -49.70 16.66
CA LEU A 571 -3.99 -48.55 17.44
C LEU A 571 -2.60 -48.05 17.00
N SER A 572 -1.77 -48.93 16.45
CA SER A 572 -0.43 -48.61 15.91
C SER A 572 -0.40 -48.26 14.41
N GLY A 573 -1.56 -48.07 13.78
CA GLY A 573 -1.66 -47.66 12.37
C GLY A 573 -1.41 -48.75 11.32
N LYS A 574 -1.21 -50.02 11.72
CA LYS A 574 -0.94 -51.15 10.81
C LYS A 574 -2.21 -51.83 10.34
N TYR A 575 -3.09 -51.08 9.68
CA TYR A 575 -4.46 -51.51 9.35
C TYR A 575 -4.51 -52.74 8.42
N LYS A 576 -3.57 -52.88 7.49
CA LYS A 576 -3.53 -54.03 6.56
C LYS A 576 -3.21 -55.35 7.28
N GLU A 577 -2.30 -55.29 8.26
CA GLU A 577 -1.94 -56.44 9.11
C GLU A 577 -3.08 -56.76 10.08
N ALA A 578 -3.69 -55.73 10.69
CA ALA A 578 -4.86 -55.87 11.55
C ALA A 578 -6.06 -56.48 10.80
N LEU A 579 -6.30 -56.05 9.56
CA LEU A 579 -7.41 -56.53 8.72
C LEU A 579 -7.29 -58.03 8.40
N ASN A 580 -6.08 -58.50 8.08
CA ASN A 580 -5.84 -59.93 7.86
C ASN A 580 -6.18 -60.75 9.12
N ILE A 581 -5.83 -60.24 10.31
CA ILE A 581 -6.11 -60.92 11.58
C ILE A 581 -7.60 -60.85 11.94
N PHE A 582 -8.28 -59.71 11.73
CA PHE A 582 -9.74 -59.60 11.93
C PHE A 582 -10.53 -60.47 10.95
N ALA A 583 -10.05 -60.65 9.72
CA ALA A 583 -10.68 -61.55 8.75
C ALA A 583 -10.61 -63.03 9.18
N GLU A 584 -9.64 -63.42 10.01
CA GLU A 584 -9.54 -64.77 10.60
C GLU A 584 -10.41 -64.98 11.84
N LEU A 585 -11.04 -63.91 12.38
CA LEU A 585 -11.80 -63.92 13.64
C LEU A 585 -13.32 -64.03 13.45
N ASP A 586 -13.80 -63.99 12.21
CA ASP A 586 -15.22 -64.09 11.82
C ASP A 586 -16.14 -63.14 12.61
N ASP A 587 -17.11 -63.63 13.41
CA ASP A 587 -18.06 -62.84 14.21
C ASP A 587 -17.65 -62.64 15.69
N TYR A 588 -16.38 -62.88 16.02
CA TYR A 588 -15.89 -62.77 17.39
C TYR A 588 -15.86 -61.32 17.88
N LYS A 589 -16.69 -60.98 18.88
CA LYS A 589 -16.92 -59.60 19.37
C LYS A 589 -17.39 -58.67 18.24
N ASP A 590 -16.89 -57.44 18.19
CA ASP A 590 -17.08 -56.42 17.16
C ASP A 590 -16.02 -56.54 16.04
N SER A 591 -15.42 -57.72 15.83
CA SER A 591 -14.36 -57.90 14.80
C SER A 591 -14.84 -57.64 13.38
N ILE A 592 -16.12 -57.85 13.07
CA ILE A 592 -16.74 -57.48 11.79
C ILE A 592 -16.80 -55.95 11.66
N ASP A 593 -17.22 -55.25 12.71
CA ASP A 593 -17.29 -53.79 12.74
C ASP A 593 -15.87 -53.20 12.65
N LYS A 594 -14.90 -53.75 13.40
CA LYS A 594 -13.48 -53.37 13.32
C LYS A 594 -12.81 -53.73 12.00
N LYS A 595 -13.26 -54.78 11.32
CA LYS A 595 -12.83 -55.11 9.95
C LYS A 595 -13.39 -54.11 8.96
N MET A 596 -14.64 -53.69 9.12
CA MET A 596 -15.24 -52.63 8.32
C MET A 596 -14.57 -51.28 8.61
N GLU A 597 -14.20 -51.03 9.86
CA GLU A 597 -13.41 -49.89 10.30
C GLU A 597 -12.01 -49.93 9.67
N CYS A 598 -11.29 -51.06 9.73
CA CYS A 598 -10.01 -51.23 9.04
C CYS A 598 -10.13 -51.11 7.52
N HIS A 599 -11.22 -51.59 6.90
CA HIS A 599 -11.52 -51.38 5.48
C HIS A 599 -11.86 -49.93 5.17
N GLN A 600 -12.51 -49.20 6.08
CA GLN A 600 -12.72 -47.77 6.00
C GLN A 600 -11.40 -47.01 6.13
N TRP A 601 -10.50 -47.38 7.06
CA TRP A 601 -9.17 -46.76 7.20
C TRP A 601 -8.23 -47.12 6.03
N LEU A 602 -8.32 -48.33 5.46
CA LEU A 602 -7.59 -48.73 4.25
C LEU A 602 -8.19 -48.14 2.96
N GLY A 603 -9.51 -47.89 2.95
CA GLY A 603 -10.27 -47.30 1.84
C GLY A 603 -10.35 -45.77 1.86
N ASN A 604 -10.17 -45.14 3.02
CA ASN A 604 -10.11 -43.71 3.25
C ASN A 604 -8.70 -43.29 3.67
N HIS A 605 -7.80 -43.17 2.70
CA HIS A 605 -6.58 -42.37 2.90
C HIS A 605 -6.88 -40.86 3.02
N LYS A 606 -8.05 -40.43 3.52
CA LYS A 606 -8.49 -39.04 3.39
C LYS A 606 -9.20 -38.36 4.55
N ILE A 607 -9.77 -39.02 5.57
CA ILE A 607 -10.74 -38.29 6.41
C ILE A 607 -10.75 -38.76 7.86
N VAL A 608 -10.49 -37.85 8.82
CA VAL A 608 -10.94 -37.99 10.22
C VAL A 608 -12.36 -37.44 10.32
N ILE A 609 -13.35 -38.29 10.60
CA ILE A 609 -14.74 -37.89 10.82
C ILE A 609 -15.12 -37.98 12.30
N ASN A 610 -15.57 -36.84 12.85
CA ASN A 610 -16.32 -36.65 14.10
C ASN A 610 -15.86 -37.48 15.31
N TYR A 611 -14.82 -36.96 15.96
CA TYR A 611 -14.32 -37.45 17.24
C TYR A 611 -15.05 -36.75 18.41
N TYR A 612 -15.32 -37.44 19.53
CA TYR A 612 -16.00 -36.82 20.70
C TYR A 612 -15.46 -37.29 22.07
N GLY A 613 -14.30 -37.98 22.14
CA GLY A 613 -14.04 -38.87 23.28
C GLY A 613 -12.79 -38.67 24.14
N TYR A 614 -11.75 -37.97 23.69
CA TYR A 614 -10.43 -38.07 24.34
C TYR A 614 -9.82 -36.72 24.69
N GLU A 615 -8.99 -36.71 25.73
CA GLU A 615 -8.22 -35.54 26.15
C GLU A 615 -7.01 -35.30 25.23
N GLU A 616 -6.36 -36.36 24.76
CA GLU A 616 -5.23 -36.28 23.84
C GLU A 616 -5.49 -37.15 22.61
N TYR A 617 -5.10 -36.67 21.42
CA TYR A 617 -5.23 -37.44 20.18
C TYR A 617 -4.01 -37.34 19.29
N VAL A 618 -3.64 -38.45 18.64
CA VAL A 618 -2.56 -38.50 17.65
C VAL A 618 -3.16 -38.98 16.34
N ILE A 619 -3.14 -38.12 15.32
CA ILE A 619 -3.58 -38.51 13.98
C ILE A 619 -2.55 -39.50 13.40
N PRO A 620 -2.95 -40.67 12.90
CA PRO A 620 -2.04 -41.65 12.31
C PRO A 620 -1.31 -41.13 11.07
N ASP A 621 -0.06 -41.54 10.89
CA ASP A 621 0.71 -41.28 9.66
C ASP A 621 -0.02 -41.83 8.42
N GLY A 622 0.01 -41.05 7.33
CA GLY A 622 -0.63 -41.40 6.06
C GLY A 622 -2.00 -40.77 5.84
N ILE A 623 -2.57 -40.11 6.86
CA ILE A 623 -3.73 -39.23 6.69
C ILE A 623 -3.31 -37.96 5.97
N THR A 624 -3.99 -37.64 4.86
CA THR A 624 -3.64 -36.49 4.02
C THR A 624 -4.48 -35.24 4.26
N SER A 625 -5.60 -35.36 4.98
CA SER A 625 -6.54 -34.26 5.19
C SER A 625 -7.34 -34.45 6.47
N ILE A 626 -7.62 -33.34 7.15
CA ILE A 626 -8.58 -33.22 8.24
C ILE A 626 -9.80 -32.52 7.65
N ASP A 627 -10.94 -33.19 7.57
CA ASP A 627 -12.12 -32.66 6.88
C ASP A 627 -12.90 -31.64 7.70
N ASP A 628 -13.88 -31.02 7.03
CA ASP A 628 -14.80 -30.07 7.62
C ASP A 628 -15.46 -30.66 8.88
N GLY A 629 -15.29 -29.96 10.00
CA GLY A 629 -15.86 -30.35 11.29
C GLY A 629 -15.30 -31.62 11.94
N ALA A 630 -14.15 -32.16 11.50
CA ALA A 630 -13.58 -33.42 12.01
C ALA A 630 -13.52 -33.56 13.54
N PHE A 631 -13.21 -32.48 14.25
CA PHE A 631 -13.13 -32.35 15.70
C PHE A 631 -14.12 -31.31 16.25
N PHE A 632 -15.20 -31.03 15.51
CA PHE A 632 -16.23 -30.08 15.94
C PHE A 632 -16.78 -30.47 17.32
N GLN A 633 -16.75 -29.55 18.27
CA GLN A 633 -17.19 -29.72 19.65
C GLN A 633 -16.46 -30.82 20.43
N CYS A 634 -15.19 -31.11 20.10
CA CYS A 634 -14.29 -31.89 20.94
C CYS A 634 -13.91 -31.14 22.24
N ARG A 635 -14.89 -30.90 23.12
CA ARG A 635 -14.72 -30.09 24.34
C ARG A 635 -13.80 -30.71 25.39
N ALA A 636 -13.48 -32.00 25.27
CA ALA A 636 -12.53 -32.68 26.15
C ALA A 636 -11.08 -32.56 25.67
N LEU A 637 -10.84 -32.28 24.38
CA LEU A 637 -9.53 -32.31 23.75
C LEU A 637 -8.64 -31.19 24.30
N THR A 638 -7.51 -31.55 24.90
CA THR A 638 -6.49 -30.65 25.43
C THR A 638 -5.27 -30.57 24.52
N SER A 639 -4.94 -31.65 23.80
CA SER A 639 -3.85 -31.67 22.80
C SER A 639 -4.15 -32.58 21.61
N ILE A 640 -3.58 -32.23 20.46
CA ILE A 640 -3.62 -33.06 19.25
C ILE A 640 -2.28 -33.02 18.52
N THR A 641 -1.82 -34.18 18.06
CA THR A 641 -0.64 -34.33 17.20
C THR A 641 -1.09 -34.59 15.75
N ILE A 642 -0.64 -33.73 14.82
CA ILE A 642 -0.95 -33.81 13.39
C ILE A 642 0.34 -34.20 12.63
N PRO A 643 0.35 -35.31 11.86
CA PRO A 643 1.55 -35.76 11.15
C PRO A 643 1.80 -34.95 9.88
N ASP A 644 3.05 -34.93 9.42
CA ASP A 644 3.49 -34.24 8.17
C ASP A 644 2.86 -34.82 6.88
N SER A 645 2.09 -35.90 6.98
CA SER A 645 1.30 -36.38 5.84
C SER A 645 0.07 -35.50 5.57
N VAL A 646 -0.40 -34.72 6.54
CA VAL A 646 -1.60 -33.87 6.40
C VAL A 646 -1.29 -32.65 5.55
N THR A 647 -2.10 -32.46 4.50
CA THR A 647 -1.95 -31.38 3.52
C THR A 647 -3.08 -30.35 3.56
N SER A 648 -4.21 -30.63 4.22
CA SER A 648 -5.33 -29.68 4.30
C SER A 648 -6.14 -29.85 5.58
N ILE A 649 -6.65 -28.73 6.11
CA ILE A 649 -7.56 -28.67 7.25
C ILE A 649 -8.86 -28.00 6.81
N GLY A 650 -9.98 -28.65 7.04
CA GLY A 650 -11.31 -28.23 6.59
C GLY A 650 -11.95 -27.12 7.42
N GLU A 651 -13.08 -26.64 6.93
CA GLU A 651 -13.90 -25.63 7.59
C GLU A 651 -14.42 -26.15 8.95
N ASN A 652 -14.39 -25.32 10.00
CA ASN A 652 -14.84 -25.70 11.34
C ASN A 652 -14.12 -26.94 11.94
N ALA A 653 -12.97 -27.38 11.40
CA ALA A 653 -12.32 -28.63 11.77
C ALA A 653 -12.13 -28.82 13.29
N PHE A 654 -11.74 -27.78 14.02
CA PHE A 654 -11.55 -27.77 15.48
C PHE A 654 -12.52 -26.82 16.20
N ARG A 655 -13.63 -26.45 15.56
CA ARG A 655 -14.53 -25.48 16.16
C ARG A 655 -15.10 -26.00 17.49
N ASP A 656 -15.19 -25.12 18.49
CA ASP A 656 -15.63 -25.42 19.85
C ASP A 656 -14.78 -26.49 20.59
N CYS A 657 -13.51 -26.68 20.21
CA CYS A 657 -12.52 -27.42 21.01
C CYS A 657 -12.11 -26.62 22.25
N SER A 658 -13.06 -26.45 23.18
CA SER A 658 -12.99 -25.46 24.25
C SER A 658 -11.89 -25.67 25.29
N ARG A 659 -11.22 -26.84 25.33
CA ARG A 659 -10.12 -27.16 26.26
C ARG A 659 -8.75 -27.26 25.58
N LEU A 660 -8.68 -27.08 24.26
CA LEU A 660 -7.43 -27.15 23.50
C LEU A 660 -6.57 -25.94 23.85
N THR A 661 -5.39 -26.18 24.44
CA THR A 661 -4.51 -25.09 24.92
C THR A 661 -3.45 -24.69 23.92
N ASN A 662 -3.00 -25.63 23.09
CA ASN A 662 -2.02 -25.40 22.05
C ASN A 662 -2.24 -26.36 20.88
N ILE A 663 -1.83 -25.94 19.69
CA ILE A 663 -1.82 -26.79 18.51
C ILE A 663 -0.70 -26.40 17.56
N THR A 664 -0.06 -27.41 16.95
CA THR A 664 0.96 -27.24 15.92
C THR A 664 0.45 -27.79 14.60
N ILE A 665 0.33 -26.92 13.60
CA ILE A 665 -0.05 -27.27 12.24
C ILE A 665 1.23 -27.51 11.43
N PRO A 666 1.44 -28.71 10.84
CA PRO A 666 2.69 -29.03 10.17
C PRO A 666 2.88 -28.25 8.86
N ASN A 667 4.14 -28.06 8.47
CA ASN A 667 4.55 -27.34 7.23
C ASN A 667 4.04 -27.98 5.94
N SER A 668 3.60 -29.23 6.00
CA SER A 668 2.97 -29.96 4.89
C SER A 668 1.56 -29.45 4.55
N VAL A 669 0.89 -28.78 5.49
CA VAL A 669 -0.45 -28.23 5.27
C VAL A 669 -0.37 -27.09 4.27
N GLN A 670 -1.22 -27.14 3.24
CA GLN A 670 -1.30 -26.19 2.14
C GLN A 670 -2.56 -25.32 2.22
N SER A 671 -3.60 -25.78 2.93
CA SER A 671 -4.82 -25.03 3.13
C SER A 671 -5.44 -25.23 4.51
N ILE A 672 -6.03 -24.16 5.06
CA ILE A 672 -6.81 -24.13 6.30
C ILE A 672 -8.15 -23.50 5.98
N GLY A 673 -9.25 -24.18 6.31
CA GLY A 673 -10.61 -23.71 6.08
C GLY A 673 -11.06 -22.64 7.06
N SER A 674 -12.13 -21.92 6.72
CA SER A 674 -12.67 -20.86 7.57
C SER A 674 -13.17 -21.43 8.91
N HIS A 675 -13.13 -20.63 9.97
CA HIS A 675 -13.64 -21.03 11.29
C HIS A 675 -12.99 -22.29 11.88
N ALA A 676 -11.87 -22.80 11.32
CA ALA A 676 -11.22 -24.02 11.75
C ALA A 676 -10.98 -24.06 13.28
N PHE A 677 -10.66 -22.94 13.91
CA PHE A 677 -10.40 -22.81 15.35
C PHE A 677 -11.42 -21.93 16.10
N SER A 678 -12.58 -21.68 15.50
CA SER A 678 -13.65 -20.89 16.14
C SER A 678 -14.05 -21.49 17.49
N GLY A 679 -14.24 -20.71 18.55
CA GLY A 679 -14.66 -21.26 19.86
C GLY A 679 -13.60 -22.08 20.61
N CYS A 680 -12.33 -22.07 20.19
CA CYS A 680 -11.22 -22.65 20.96
C CYS A 680 -10.82 -21.72 22.12
N ILE A 681 -11.70 -21.59 23.11
CA ILE A 681 -11.62 -20.56 24.16
C ILE A 681 -10.43 -20.68 25.11
N SER A 682 -9.78 -21.85 25.17
CA SER A 682 -8.59 -22.09 26.01
C SER A 682 -7.27 -22.06 25.22
N LEU A 683 -7.30 -21.74 23.92
CA LEU A 683 -6.11 -21.78 23.08
C LEU A 683 -5.16 -20.63 23.43
N GLU A 684 -4.04 -20.96 24.07
CA GLU A 684 -3.01 -20.02 24.52
C GLU A 684 -1.94 -19.77 23.46
N SER A 685 -1.65 -20.79 22.64
CA SER A 685 -0.65 -20.69 21.57
C SER A 685 -1.03 -21.51 20.33
N ILE A 686 -0.60 -21.03 19.16
CA ILE A 686 -0.77 -21.76 17.89
C ILE A 686 0.47 -21.63 17.01
N THR A 687 0.89 -22.74 16.40
CA THR A 687 1.95 -22.76 15.37
C THR A 687 1.32 -23.05 14.02
N LEU A 688 1.56 -22.16 13.04
CA LEU A 688 0.99 -22.23 11.69
C LEU A 688 2.07 -22.21 10.61
N PRO A 689 1.86 -22.92 9.48
CA PRO A 689 2.74 -22.86 8.31
C PRO A 689 2.63 -21.56 7.52
N PHE A 690 1.55 -20.80 7.70
CA PHE A 690 1.26 -19.52 7.05
C PHE A 690 0.10 -18.80 7.76
N VAL A 691 -0.11 -17.53 7.44
CA VAL A 691 -1.27 -16.74 7.91
C VAL A 691 -2.48 -16.97 7.00
N GLY A 692 -3.69 -17.02 7.55
CA GLY A 692 -4.92 -17.10 6.75
C GLY A 692 -5.22 -18.51 6.22
N SER A 693 -5.66 -18.60 4.95
CA SER A 693 -6.20 -19.85 4.38
C SER A 693 -5.21 -20.70 3.57
N TYR A 694 -4.12 -20.12 3.06
CA TYR A 694 -3.04 -20.81 2.34
C TYR A 694 -1.74 -19.98 2.40
N ALA A 695 -0.61 -20.59 2.03
CA ALA A 695 0.69 -19.91 1.95
C ALA A 695 0.71 -18.91 0.77
N ALA A 696 0.47 -17.63 1.03
CA ALA A 696 0.55 -16.61 -0.01
C ALA A 696 2.01 -16.34 -0.43
N SER A 697 2.17 -16.07 -1.74
CA SER A 697 3.42 -15.59 -2.32
C SER A 697 3.44 -14.05 -2.35
N GLU A 698 4.60 -13.42 -2.53
CA GLU A 698 4.71 -11.95 -2.66
C GLU A 698 3.84 -11.36 -3.77
N ASN A 699 3.51 -12.16 -4.79
CA ASN A 699 2.70 -11.75 -5.95
C ASN A 699 1.20 -12.00 -5.76
N ASP A 700 0.78 -12.44 -4.58
CA ASP A 700 -0.60 -12.78 -4.28
C ASP A 700 -1.16 -11.85 -3.19
N PRO A 701 -1.74 -10.69 -3.57
CA PRO A 701 -2.33 -9.75 -2.60
C PRO A 701 -3.68 -10.22 -2.05
N TYR A 702 -4.14 -11.44 -2.39
CA TYR A 702 -5.50 -11.94 -2.19
C TYR A 702 -5.67 -12.89 -1.00
N GLN A 703 -4.94 -12.61 0.08
CA GLN A 703 -4.94 -13.47 1.25
C GLN A 703 -6.01 -13.06 2.27
N TYR A 704 -6.50 -14.05 3.01
CA TYR A 704 -7.32 -13.83 4.19
C TYR A 704 -6.45 -13.51 5.41
N PRO A 705 -6.92 -12.66 6.34
CA PRO A 705 -6.14 -12.26 7.51
C PRO A 705 -6.18 -13.36 8.57
N PHE A 706 -5.37 -13.21 9.62
CA PHE A 706 -5.25 -14.19 10.71
C PHE A 706 -6.61 -14.62 11.31
N GLY A 707 -7.55 -13.69 11.46
CA GLY A 707 -8.88 -13.93 12.02
C GLY A 707 -9.75 -14.90 11.23
N TYR A 708 -9.45 -15.13 9.94
CA TYR A 708 -10.19 -16.07 9.08
C TYR A 708 -10.35 -17.47 9.68
N ILE A 709 -9.30 -17.97 10.33
CA ILE A 709 -9.31 -19.31 10.92
C ILE A 709 -10.17 -19.37 12.19
N PHE A 710 -10.52 -18.24 12.81
CA PHE A 710 -11.39 -18.16 13.99
C PHE A 710 -12.83 -17.77 13.65
N GLY A 711 -13.02 -17.09 12.52
CA GLY A 711 -14.33 -16.85 11.94
C GLY A 711 -15.13 -15.69 12.54
N THR A 712 -16.34 -15.50 12.03
CA THR A 712 -17.18 -14.30 12.23
C THR A 712 -18.33 -14.50 13.22
N SER A 713 -18.42 -15.70 13.80
CA SER A 713 -19.45 -16.02 14.80
C SER A 713 -18.96 -15.64 16.20
N ASN A 714 -19.74 -14.82 16.92
CA ASN A 714 -19.46 -14.49 18.31
C ASN A 714 -19.50 -15.73 19.21
N TYR A 715 -18.53 -15.87 20.12
CA TYR A 715 -18.50 -16.91 21.15
C TYR A 715 -17.89 -16.37 22.45
N THR A 716 -18.22 -16.99 23.58
CA THR A 716 -17.71 -16.62 24.90
C THR A 716 -16.17 -16.69 24.94
N GLY A 717 -15.50 -15.59 25.30
CA GLY A 717 -14.04 -15.51 25.28
C GLY A 717 -13.44 -15.18 23.91
N GLY A 718 -14.26 -14.95 22.87
CA GLY A 718 -13.83 -14.33 21.62
C GLY A 718 -13.90 -12.81 21.69
N VAL A 719 -12.90 -12.13 21.13
CA VAL A 719 -12.83 -10.67 21.00
C VAL A 719 -13.09 -10.27 19.57
N GLU A 720 -14.00 -9.31 19.41
CA GLU A 720 -14.25 -8.61 18.15
C GLU A 720 -12.96 -7.96 17.65
N THR A 721 -12.49 -8.46 16.51
CA THR A 721 -11.28 -8.00 15.84
C THR A 721 -11.61 -7.75 14.37
N THR A 722 -11.80 -6.49 14.00
CA THR A 722 -12.03 -6.11 12.60
C THR A 722 -10.71 -6.08 11.87
N GLN A 723 -10.58 -6.91 10.82
CA GLN A 723 -9.39 -7.01 9.99
C GLN A 723 -9.72 -6.67 8.54
N TYR A 724 -8.75 -6.07 7.86
CA TYR A 724 -8.84 -5.66 6.46
C TYR A 724 -8.11 -6.68 5.58
N TYR A 725 -8.63 -6.93 4.38
CA TYR A 725 -8.03 -7.85 3.41
C TYR A 725 -8.68 -7.73 2.03
N TYR A 726 -7.97 -8.10 0.97
CA TYR A 726 -8.54 -8.07 -0.40
C TYR A 726 -9.39 -9.30 -0.73
N GLY A 727 -9.24 -10.41 0.01
CA GLY A 727 -9.92 -11.67 -0.31
C GLY A 727 -9.51 -12.13 -1.71
N SER A 728 -10.34 -12.88 -2.45
CA SER A 728 -9.96 -13.44 -3.76
C SER A 728 -9.90 -12.45 -4.95
N SER A 729 -9.96 -11.11 -4.73
CA SER A 729 -9.99 -10.11 -5.81
C SER A 729 -9.47 -8.71 -5.39
N ALA A 730 -8.64 -8.06 -6.21
CA ALA A 730 -8.00 -6.75 -5.91
C ALA A 730 -8.96 -5.57 -5.89
N SER A 731 -10.17 -5.74 -6.40
CA SER A 731 -11.06 -4.63 -6.68
C SER A 731 -11.67 -4.00 -5.43
N HIS A 732 -11.67 -4.67 -4.27
CA HIS A 732 -12.30 -4.17 -3.05
C HIS A 732 -11.49 -4.57 -1.80
N LEU A 733 -11.08 -3.58 -1.02
CA LEU A 733 -10.61 -3.81 0.34
C LEU A 733 -11.82 -4.22 1.19
N ASN A 734 -11.89 -5.49 1.57
CA ASN A 734 -12.89 -5.98 2.50
C ASN A 734 -12.44 -5.67 3.92
N ASN A 735 -13.42 -5.46 4.80
CA ASN A 735 -13.21 -5.60 6.23
C ASN A 735 -14.14 -6.69 6.75
N THR A 736 -13.69 -7.42 7.76
CA THR A 736 -14.51 -8.44 8.41
C THR A 736 -14.19 -8.45 9.88
N THR A 737 -15.23 -8.45 10.72
CA THR A 737 -15.10 -8.64 12.16
C THR A 737 -15.01 -10.12 12.46
N TYR A 738 -13.84 -10.55 12.91
CA TYR A 738 -13.58 -11.89 13.42
C TYR A 738 -13.65 -11.90 14.94
N TYR A 739 -13.82 -13.08 15.52
CA TYR A 739 -13.78 -13.29 16.97
C TYR A 739 -12.56 -14.15 17.29
N ILE A 740 -11.52 -13.56 17.85
CA ILE A 740 -10.25 -14.24 18.19
C ILE A 740 -10.24 -14.54 19.70
N PRO A 741 -9.81 -15.73 20.18
CA PRO A 741 -9.81 -16.04 21.62
C PRO A 741 -8.95 -15.05 22.42
N VAL A 742 -9.47 -14.49 23.52
CA VAL A 742 -8.72 -13.64 24.46
C VAL A 742 -7.52 -14.35 25.07
N SER A 743 -7.58 -15.68 25.15
CA SER A 743 -6.55 -16.54 25.70
C SER A 743 -5.35 -16.68 24.78
N LEU A 744 -5.49 -16.35 23.49
CA LEU A 744 -4.42 -16.55 22.50
C LEU A 744 -3.38 -15.44 22.60
N GLU A 745 -2.29 -15.73 23.31
CA GLU A 745 -1.24 -14.78 23.64
C GLU A 745 0.04 -14.97 22.80
N SER A 746 0.21 -16.14 22.16
CA SER A 746 1.41 -16.45 21.38
C SER A 746 1.11 -17.12 20.04
N VAL A 747 1.73 -16.62 18.96
CA VAL A 747 1.61 -17.20 17.61
C VAL A 747 3.01 -17.47 17.06
N THR A 748 3.21 -18.63 16.46
CA THR A 748 4.42 -18.96 15.70
C THR A 748 4.06 -19.21 14.24
N ILE A 749 4.65 -18.44 13.33
CA ILE A 749 4.53 -18.63 11.90
C ILE A 749 5.82 -19.28 11.40
N THR A 750 5.70 -20.40 10.68
CA THR A 750 6.82 -21.25 10.25
C THR A 750 7.11 -21.17 8.74
N GLY A 751 6.25 -20.48 7.98
CA GLY A 751 6.44 -20.19 6.56
C GLY A 751 5.46 -19.13 6.05
N GLY A 752 5.58 -18.79 4.76
CA GLY A 752 4.76 -17.76 4.11
C GLY A 752 5.15 -16.33 4.48
N ASN A 753 4.75 -15.37 3.65
CA ASN A 753 5.03 -13.95 3.86
C ASN A 753 4.07 -13.31 4.86
N ILE A 754 4.52 -12.22 5.49
CA ILE A 754 3.67 -11.36 6.33
C ILE A 754 3.14 -10.23 5.46
N LEU A 755 2.02 -10.49 4.81
CA LEU A 755 1.34 -9.54 3.93
C LEU A 755 0.70 -8.38 4.70
N PRO A 756 0.24 -7.32 3.99
CA PRO A 756 -0.49 -6.23 4.61
C PRO A 756 -1.69 -6.71 5.44
N ASP A 757 -1.96 -6.03 6.55
CA ASP A 757 -3.07 -6.30 7.48
C ASP A 757 -3.12 -7.70 8.14
N ALA A 758 -2.10 -8.55 7.95
CA ALA A 758 -2.09 -9.96 8.37
C ALA A 758 -2.57 -10.21 9.82
N PHE A 759 -2.14 -9.38 10.76
CA PHE A 759 -2.49 -9.42 12.19
C PHE A 759 -3.15 -8.11 12.66
N TYR A 760 -3.83 -7.39 11.78
CA TYR A 760 -4.47 -6.13 12.10
C TYR A 760 -5.39 -6.27 13.34
N SER A 761 -5.26 -5.37 14.30
CA SER A 761 -6.02 -5.30 15.56
C SER A 761 -6.03 -6.57 16.43
N CYS A 762 -5.02 -7.44 16.33
CA CYS A 762 -4.84 -8.58 17.24
C CYS A 762 -4.42 -8.11 18.65
N ASN A 763 -5.35 -7.45 19.36
CA ASN A 763 -5.11 -6.68 20.58
C ASN A 763 -4.61 -7.50 21.78
N TYR A 764 -4.78 -8.82 21.79
CA TYR A 764 -4.41 -9.71 22.90
C TYR A 764 -3.13 -10.50 22.64
N LEU A 765 -2.58 -10.43 21.42
CA LEU A 765 -1.36 -11.12 21.05
C LEU A 765 -0.15 -10.48 21.76
N LYS A 766 0.49 -11.22 22.67
CA LYS A 766 1.65 -10.74 23.46
C LYS A 766 2.99 -11.00 22.79
N SER A 767 3.07 -12.06 21.98
CA SER A 767 4.30 -12.50 21.31
C SER A 767 3.99 -13.11 19.95
N ILE A 768 4.87 -12.84 18.98
CA ILE A 768 4.85 -13.51 17.68
C ILE A 768 6.26 -13.92 17.26
N THR A 769 6.38 -15.15 16.74
CA THR A 769 7.60 -15.64 16.10
C THR A 769 7.38 -15.69 14.60
N LEU A 770 8.25 -15.00 13.85
CA LEU A 770 8.21 -14.95 12.38
C LEU A 770 9.19 -15.97 11.77
N PRO A 771 8.90 -16.51 10.58
CA PRO A 771 9.76 -17.50 9.96
C PRO A 771 11.01 -16.86 9.35
N ASP A 772 12.10 -17.63 9.32
CA ASP A 772 13.28 -17.25 8.56
C ASP A 772 12.96 -17.28 7.05
N GLY A 773 13.45 -16.30 6.30
CA GLY A 773 13.29 -16.24 4.84
C GLY A 773 12.22 -15.29 4.34
N ILE A 774 11.40 -14.69 5.20
CA ILE A 774 10.50 -13.59 4.78
C ILE A 774 11.31 -12.36 4.39
N THR A 775 10.92 -11.70 3.30
CA THR A 775 11.66 -10.58 2.71
C THR A 775 11.16 -9.22 3.18
N SER A 776 9.93 -9.15 3.67
CA SER A 776 9.25 -7.91 4.04
C SER A 776 8.18 -8.14 5.11
N ILE A 777 7.87 -7.07 5.83
CA ILE A 777 6.68 -6.97 6.69
C ILE A 777 5.75 -5.95 6.03
N GLY A 778 4.56 -6.40 5.63
CA GLY A 778 3.60 -5.58 4.90
C GLY A 778 3.07 -4.38 5.68
N ASP A 779 2.46 -3.45 4.95
CA ASP A 779 1.79 -2.28 5.53
C ASP A 779 0.71 -2.72 6.53
N THR A 780 0.58 -1.98 7.63
CA THR A 780 -0.42 -2.24 8.70
C THR A 780 -0.44 -3.67 9.28
N ALA A 781 0.57 -4.51 9.00
CA ALA A 781 0.57 -5.95 9.33
C ALA A 781 0.30 -6.26 10.81
N PHE A 782 0.81 -5.44 11.73
CA PHE A 782 0.60 -5.53 13.18
C PHE A 782 -0.07 -4.28 13.76
N TYR A 783 -0.76 -3.49 12.92
CA TYR A 783 -1.46 -2.30 13.38
C TYR A 783 -2.40 -2.63 14.54
N GLY A 784 -2.31 -1.91 15.64
CA GLY A 784 -3.18 -2.12 16.80
C GLY A 784 -2.97 -3.44 17.53
N CYS A 785 -1.85 -4.15 17.36
CA CYS A 785 -1.47 -5.26 18.23
C CYS A 785 -1.05 -4.75 19.62
N SER A 786 -2.00 -4.18 20.36
CA SER A 786 -1.73 -3.33 21.52
C SER A 786 -1.10 -4.07 22.71
N ALA A 787 -1.27 -5.40 22.82
CA ALA A 787 -0.61 -6.23 23.83
C ALA A 787 0.77 -6.77 23.42
N LEU A 788 1.22 -6.58 22.18
CA LEU A 788 2.48 -7.13 21.69
C LEU A 788 3.66 -6.52 22.45
N THR A 789 4.43 -7.35 23.15
CA THR A 789 5.49 -6.87 24.06
C THR A 789 6.87 -6.84 23.43
N ASN A 790 7.14 -7.79 22.53
CA ASN A 790 8.40 -7.96 21.84
C ASN A 790 8.19 -8.64 20.48
N ILE A 791 9.03 -8.29 19.53
CA ILE A 791 9.12 -8.96 18.23
C ILE A 791 10.57 -8.93 17.73
N LYS A 792 11.04 -10.06 17.21
CA LYS A 792 12.32 -10.17 16.52
C LYS A 792 12.07 -10.15 15.02
N ILE A 793 12.66 -9.19 14.32
CA ILE A 793 12.59 -9.12 12.86
C ILE A 793 13.63 -10.10 12.28
N PRO A 794 13.24 -11.08 11.43
CA PRO A 794 14.17 -12.05 10.84
C PRO A 794 15.25 -11.40 9.99
N ASP A 795 16.40 -12.07 9.85
CA ASP A 795 17.57 -11.53 9.13
C ASP A 795 17.41 -11.42 7.62
N SER A 796 16.36 -12.04 7.07
CA SER A 796 15.99 -11.95 5.66
C SER A 796 15.15 -10.72 5.32
N VAL A 797 14.59 -10.01 6.32
CA VAL A 797 13.69 -8.87 6.08
C VAL A 797 14.48 -7.67 5.58
N THR A 798 14.05 -7.11 4.45
CA THR A 798 14.64 -5.94 3.80
C THR A 798 13.80 -4.68 3.96
N SER A 799 12.50 -4.80 4.22
CA SER A 799 11.61 -3.65 4.42
C SER A 799 10.56 -3.87 5.51
N ILE A 800 10.26 -2.81 6.24
CA ILE A 800 9.13 -2.70 7.17
C ILE A 800 8.15 -1.69 6.58
N GLY A 801 6.91 -2.11 6.33
CA GLY A 801 5.87 -1.32 5.69
C GLY A 801 5.35 -0.13 6.49
N ASP A 802 4.51 0.67 5.84
CA ASP A 802 3.86 1.83 6.44
C ASP A 802 2.88 1.37 7.53
N ASN A 803 2.87 2.05 8.67
CA ASN A 803 2.03 1.72 9.83
C ASN A 803 2.18 0.28 10.37
N ALA A 804 3.22 -0.47 9.98
CA ALA A 804 3.35 -1.91 10.26
C ALA A 804 3.17 -2.28 11.74
N PHE A 805 3.69 -1.48 12.66
CA PHE A 805 3.58 -1.66 14.12
C PHE A 805 2.86 -0.49 14.81
N ASN A 806 2.10 0.31 14.08
CA ASN A 806 1.40 1.46 14.65
C ASN A 806 0.46 0.99 15.78
N SER A 807 0.46 1.70 16.90
CA SER A 807 -0.34 1.44 18.09
C SER A 807 -0.07 0.07 18.75
N CYS A 808 1.13 -0.49 18.57
CA CYS A 808 1.67 -1.58 19.41
C CYS A 808 2.08 -1.04 20.78
N ARG A 809 1.09 -0.64 21.58
CA ARG A 809 1.29 0.17 22.80
C ARG A 809 2.14 -0.50 23.88
N GLN A 810 2.14 -1.83 23.97
CA GLN A 810 2.95 -2.58 24.93
C GLN A 810 4.34 -2.98 24.40
N LEU A 811 4.69 -2.62 23.16
CA LEU A 811 5.96 -3.00 22.57
C LEU A 811 7.09 -2.28 23.31
N THR A 812 7.92 -3.05 24.01
CA THR A 812 9.04 -2.51 24.81
C THR A 812 10.37 -2.63 24.10
N ASN A 813 10.55 -3.72 23.35
CA ASN A 813 11.78 -4.05 22.65
C ASN A 813 11.45 -4.55 21.25
N ILE A 814 12.16 -4.03 20.26
CA ILE A 814 12.19 -4.55 18.90
C ILE A 814 13.62 -4.61 18.41
N THR A 815 14.00 -5.75 17.82
CA THR A 815 15.30 -5.90 17.16
C THR A 815 15.08 -5.84 15.66
N ILE A 816 15.49 -4.72 15.04
CA ILE A 816 15.51 -4.57 13.58
C ILE A 816 16.77 -5.27 13.04
N SER A 817 16.61 -6.16 12.06
CA SER A 817 17.75 -6.85 11.45
C SER A 817 18.61 -5.91 10.60
N ASN A 818 19.91 -6.22 10.51
CA ASN A 818 20.86 -5.53 9.66
C ASN A 818 20.49 -5.54 8.17
N SER A 819 19.63 -6.44 7.70
CA SER A 819 19.22 -6.49 6.28
C SER A 819 18.18 -5.45 5.91
N VAL A 820 17.53 -4.80 6.89
CA VAL A 820 16.49 -3.79 6.64
C VAL A 820 17.11 -2.55 6.00
N THR A 821 16.57 -2.16 4.86
CA THR A 821 16.94 -0.94 4.12
C THR A 821 15.89 0.16 4.24
N ARG A 822 14.64 -0.18 4.53
CA ARG A 822 13.53 0.78 4.62
C ARG A 822 12.64 0.52 5.84
N ILE A 823 12.34 1.61 6.56
CA ILE A 823 11.29 1.68 7.58
C ILE A 823 10.20 2.63 7.05
N GLY A 824 8.96 2.16 6.96
CA GLY A 824 7.83 2.91 6.42
C GLY A 824 7.36 4.08 7.28
N SER A 825 6.48 4.90 6.70
CA SER A 825 5.82 6.03 7.38
C SER A 825 4.93 5.52 8.51
N SER A 826 4.99 6.18 9.66
CA SER A 826 4.26 5.80 10.88
C SER A 826 4.48 4.35 11.35
N ALA A 827 5.54 3.67 10.90
CA ALA A 827 5.78 2.25 11.15
C ALA A 827 5.68 1.87 12.65
N PHE A 828 6.18 2.70 13.57
CA PHE A 828 6.13 2.51 15.03
C PHE A 828 5.29 3.57 15.74
N ARG A 829 4.42 4.29 15.02
CA ARG A 829 3.60 5.36 15.61
C ARG A 829 2.82 4.86 16.84
N ASN A 830 2.72 5.64 17.90
CA ASN A 830 2.04 5.32 19.16
C ASN A 830 2.53 4.03 19.86
N CYS A 831 3.78 3.59 19.64
CA CYS A 831 4.42 2.56 20.46
C CYS A 831 4.85 3.17 21.81
N VAL A 832 3.87 3.52 22.64
CA VAL A 832 4.06 4.34 23.84
C VAL A 832 5.04 3.76 24.87
N ASN A 833 5.27 2.44 24.89
CA ASN A 833 6.20 1.79 25.83
C ASN A 833 7.56 1.42 25.23
N LEU A 834 7.81 1.76 23.96
CA LEU A 834 9.08 1.49 23.30
C LEU A 834 10.14 2.43 23.91
N LYS A 835 11.17 1.89 24.56
CA LYS A 835 12.16 2.69 25.31
C LYS A 835 13.39 3.08 24.51
N SER A 836 13.86 2.14 23.72
CA SER A 836 15.06 2.26 22.91
C SER A 836 14.88 1.46 21.63
N ILE A 837 15.41 1.96 20.52
CA ILE A 837 15.45 1.21 19.27
C ILE A 837 16.78 1.44 18.54
N THR A 838 17.34 0.35 18.02
CA THR A 838 18.58 0.39 17.23
C THR A 838 18.25 0.34 15.74
N ILE A 839 18.70 1.37 15.01
CA ILE A 839 18.64 1.47 13.56
C ILE A 839 19.92 0.85 12.96
N PRO A 840 19.80 -0.23 12.17
CA PRO A 840 20.95 -0.88 11.56
C PRO A 840 21.59 -0.07 10.41
N ASN A 841 22.84 -0.43 10.05
CA ASN A 841 23.67 0.29 9.08
C ASN A 841 23.06 0.41 7.68
N ASN A 842 22.29 -0.60 7.28
CA ASN A 842 21.76 -0.69 5.92
C ASN A 842 20.47 0.09 5.72
N VAL A 843 19.85 0.62 6.79
CA VAL A 843 18.67 1.48 6.64
C VAL A 843 19.08 2.72 5.85
N THR A 844 18.36 2.98 4.77
CA THR A 844 18.55 4.14 3.89
C THR A 844 17.37 5.09 3.92
N HIS A 845 16.23 4.64 4.44
CA HIS A 845 15.00 5.43 4.49
C HIS A 845 14.19 5.12 5.74
N ILE A 846 13.73 6.17 6.42
CA ILE A 846 12.78 6.11 7.55
C ILE A 846 11.65 7.07 7.18
N GLY A 847 10.43 6.55 7.03
CA GLY A 847 9.28 7.33 6.60
C GLY A 847 8.78 8.33 7.65
N ASP A 848 7.91 9.23 7.21
CA ASP A 848 7.35 10.30 8.04
C ASP A 848 6.61 9.75 9.26
N TYR A 849 6.78 10.40 10.41
CA TYR A 849 6.13 10.01 11.66
C TYR A 849 6.43 8.58 12.13
N ALA A 850 7.48 7.92 11.62
CA ALA A 850 7.80 6.53 11.95
C ALA A 850 7.80 6.22 13.46
N PHE A 851 8.21 7.17 14.31
CA PHE A 851 8.23 7.04 15.78
C PHE A 851 7.31 8.03 16.52
N TYR A 852 6.37 8.67 15.81
CA TYR A 852 5.48 9.68 16.42
C TYR A 852 4.65 9.07 17.56
N GLY A 853 4.50 9.76 18.69
CA GLY A 853 3.73 9.26 19.84
C GLY A 853 4.37 8.07 20.59
N CYS A 854 5.66 7.79 20.36
CA CYS A 854 6.42 6.87 21.22
C CYS A 854 6.86 7.60 22.50
N ASP A 855 5.92 7.86 23.40
CA ASP A 855 6.12 8.77 24.55
C ASP A 855 7.25 8.37 25.50
N ASN A 856 7.54 7.06 25.63
CA ASN A 856 8.65 6.55 26.44
C ASN A 856 9.95 6.28 25.65
N LEU A 857 10.01 6.61 24.35
CA LEU A 857 11.20 6.42 23.55
C LEU A 857 12.24 7.46 23.95
N THR A 858 13.23 7.01 24.72
CA THR A 858 14.30 7.87 25.22
C THR A 858 15.57 7.78 24.40
N GLU A 859 15.71 6.76 23.54
CA GLU A 859 16.96 6.46 22.86
C GLU A 859 16.75 5.90 21.46
N LEU A 860 17.40 6.52 20.47
CA LEU A 860 17.50 6.01 19.10
C LEU A 860 18.98 5.82 18.75
N ILE A 861 19.39 4.57 18.52
CA ILE A 861 20.80 4.20 18.30
C ILE A 861 21.04 3.90 16.83
N PHE A 862 21.83 4.70 16.13
CA PHE A 862 22.25 4.42 14.76
C PHE A 862 23.59 3.68 14.77
N LYS A 863 23.68 2.52 14.12
CA LYS A 863 24.93 1.74 14.07
C LYS A 863 25.97 2.27 13.06
N ASP A 864 25.57 3.09 12.08
CA ASP A 864 26.47 3.77 11.13
C ASP A 864 26.22 5.29 11.23
N THR A 865 27.21 6.04 11.73
CA THR A 865 27.09 7.47 12.10
C THR A 865 27.44 8.41 10.95
N ASP A 866 28.03 7.92 9.86
CA ASP A 866 28.66 8.78 8.84
C ASP A 866 27.69 9.24 7.74
N LYS A 867 26.40 8.88 7.83
CA LYS A 867 25.43 9.03 6.72
C LYS A 867 24.07 9.65 7.10
N TRP A 868 23.87 10.05 8.35
CA TRP A 868 22.56 10.54 8.80
C TRP A 868 22.65 12.02 9.18
N PHE A 869 21.87 12.86 8.50
CA PHE A 869 21.70 14.28 8.85
C PHE A 869 20.30 14.49 9.44
N TYR A 870 20.22 15.25 10.53
CA TYR A 870 18.97 15.60 11.21
C TYR A 870 18.45 16.95 10.70
N THR A 871 17.22 17.00 10.16
CA THR A 871 16.55 18.27 9.82
C THR A 871 15.12 18.28 10.37
N GLY A 872 14.96 18.59 11.66
CA GLY A 872 13.66 18.85 12.26
C GLY A 872 13.50 20.34 12.58
N VAL A 873 12.41 20.95 12.07
CA VAL A 873 11.91 22.26 12.50
C VAL A 873 11.11 22.05 13.78
N VAL A 874 11.48 22.73 14.88
CA VAL A 874 10.63 22.84 16.07
C VAL A 874 9.82 24.12 15.92
N SER A 875 8.54 24.00 15.55
CA SER A 875 7.57 25.09 15.69
C SER A 875 6.78 24.89 16.99
N ASP A 876 7.03 25.80 17.93
CA ASP A 876 6.22 26.15 19.11
C ASP A 876 5.69 25.04 20.02
N TRP A 877 6.42 24.77 21.11
CA TRP A 877 5.79 24.37 22.39
C TRP A 877 6.28 25.23 23.54
N GLU A 878 5.31 25.66 24.36
CA GLU A 878 5.48 26.52 25.52
C GLU A 878 6.29 25.85 26.64
N LYS A 879 6.98 26.71 27.40
CA LYS A 879 7.67 26.40 28.66
C LYS A 879 6.75 25.64 29.62
N THR A 880 7.13 24.40 29.95
CA THR A 880 6.84 23.84 31.28
C THR A 880 8.14 23.54 31.99
N GLN A 881 8.24 24.02 33.23
CA GLN A 881 9.42 23.87 34.08
C GLN A 881 9.63 22.40 34.45
N GLY A 882 10.80 21.86 34.10
CA GLY A 882 11.35 20.67 34.74
C GLY A 882 12.03 19.67 33.79
N GLY A 883 13.34 19.82 33.59
CA GLY A 883 14.24 18.70 33.24
C GLY A 883 14.68 18.57 31.78
N ASN A 884 15.90 19.07 31.52
CA ASN A 884 16.86 18.73 30.46
C ASN A 884 16.65 19.27 29.02
N ILE A 885 17.42 20.33 28.73
CA ILE A 885 17.77 20.84 27.39
C ILE A 885 19.06 20.16 26.94
N VAL A 886 19.16 19.68 25.68
CA VAL A 886 20.46 19.41 25.04
C VAL A 886 20.47 19.84 23.56
N TYR A 887 21.27 20.86 23.27
CA TYR A 887 21.79 21.23 21.94
C TYR A 887 23.04 20.39 21.62
N VAL A 888 23.27 20.04 20.35
CA VAL A 888 24.65 19.88 19.81
C VAL A 888 24.68 20.41 18.37
N GLY A 889 25.59 21.36 18.10
CA GLY A 889 25.93 21.85 16.76
C GLY A 889 27.35 21.43 16.33
N ASN A 890 27.58 21.41 15.01
CA ASN A 890 28.84 21.26 14.25
C ASN A 890 29.75 20.02 14.53
N PRO A 891 30.41 19.46 13.49
CA PRO A 891 30.84 18.07 13.44
C PRO A 891 32.25 17.88 13.99
N LEU A 892 32.40 17.61 15.29
CA LEU A 892 33.63 17.01 15.84
C LEU A 892 33.30 16.22 17.13
N ALA A 893 32.41 15.24 17.06
CA ALA A 893 32.33 14.17 18.07
C ALA A 893 31.47 13.01 17.56
N ASN A 894 31.99 11.79 17.69
CA ASN A 894 31.24 10.53 17.57
C ASN A 894 30.10 10.50 18.60
N VAL A 895 28.92 11.01 18.24
CA VAL A 895 27.72 10.88 19.07
C VAL A 895 26.93 9.68 18.54
N THR A 896 27.04 8.56 19.27
CA THR A 896 26.40 7.28 18.94
C THR A 896 24.98 7.16 19.53
N HIS A 897 24.50 8.18 20.24
CA HIS A 897 23.28 8.14 21.07
C HIS A 897 22.51 9.47 20.97
N PHE A 898 21.24 9.43 20.58
CA PHE A 898 20.35 10.60 20.62
C PHE A 898 19.27 10.38 21.70
N THR A 899 19.17 11.31 22.66
CA THR A 899 18.12 11.32 23.70
C THR A 899 17.19 12.53 23.52
N TYR A 900 15.98 12.32 23.00
CA TYR A 900 14.99 13.39 22.76
C TYR A 900 13.54 12.90 23.00
N SER A 901 12.59 13.84 23.12
CA SER A 901 11.16 13.58 22.94
C SER A 901 10.85 13.65 21.44
N PHE A 902 10.50 12.51 20.83
CA PHE A 902 10.44 12.32 19.37
C PHE A 902 9.08 12.68 18.76
N SER A 903 8.48 13.77 19.19
CA SER A 903 7.09 14.08 18.85
C SER A 903 6.89 14.81 17.52
N ASN A 904 7.95 15.07 16.72
CA ASN A 904 7.87 15.55 15.31
C ASN A 904 9.24 15.47 14.58
N CYS A 905 9.77 14.28 14.28
CA CYS A 905 11.07 14.14 13.59
C CYS A 905 10.94 13.57 12.16
N TYR A 906 11.61 14.21 11.20
CA TYR A 906 11.80 13.76 9.82
C TYR A 906 13.26 13.30 9.62
N TRP A 907 13.47 12.17 8.96
CA TRP A 907 14.80 11.57 8.81
C TRP A 907 15.05 11.14 7.36
N TYR A 908 16.10 11.65 6.73
CA TYR A 908 16.53 11.20 5.42
C TYR A 908 18.05 11.06 5.37
N LYS A 909 18.50 10.11 4.55
CA LYS A 909 19.91 9.86 4.24
C LYS A 909 20.29 10.73 3.05
N VAL A 910 21.38 11.50 3.17
CA VAL A 910 21.94 12.32 2.07
C VAL A 910 22.81 11.44 1.18
#